data_AF-A0A0N4WT48-F1
#
_entry.id   AF-A0A0N4WT48-F1
#
_cell.length_a   1.000
_cell.length_b   1.000
_cell.length_c   1.000
_cell.angle_alpha   90.00
_cell.angle_beta   90.00
_cell.angle_gamma   90.00
#
_symmetry.space_group_name_H-M   'P 1'
#
loop_
_entity.id
_entity.type
_entity.pdbx_description
1 polymer ?
#
loop_
_entity_poly.entity_id
_entity_poly.type
_entity_poly.pdbx_seq_one_letter_code
_entity_poly.pdbx_strand_id
1 'polypeptide(L)'
;MTITENVLILVICLTVLHSHIDVAKIRWYLHGVLVKNEKVVETNRKILVEALRAIAEILIWGDQNDSSVFDFFLERQMLSYFLQIMKQDGGSLNVQLLQTLNILFENIRHETCLYFLLSNNHVNSIITHTFDFTNEEIMAYYISFLKTLSFKLNPSTIHFFFNEATEEFPLLTESLKFFDSTESMVRIAVRNIVLNIVRVNDPSMTVFVKGATKVYLYNLVDSLVTQAIELDTFVRSAENVIANRDRLREKVDDLIDLLHYMGELLEVDAIADSLSSLICSRFLIPLLLNSLAPRRHNCAILLTPVSSFFFFAEFLLVISHRDTIQTFLSAFLFEDASILATHWVRDGDMHSLQPVTRPPRTDTRVFFDALLCAFDSSKNDDYLSFYGLMLIYAMFQNKVDSSNPPMSCDERIIDALLSIVDAAGKEDSRLRPITLELACLVLRQILLVVDHDQMHSSISSKASHVLTCFVDRLGLYVNSENLFLEWFEDEYAEFEASYVNHIKLETIGYEMLLPPCNTAMSGLALHKRLPSGFEERIRTVIQFYFHIRKLSKDMSGDAETELPLQVGNNSAVEVGDCINLSGFGDPRDVYMDNSDLLSCVVVLNKNERLSRFLVTDRLQLILVEPDTRKAGWAIVRFVGLLQDTQISGDPSDSRSLHVVVEGQPNRQLKRQALLTARFVFDDHIRCMAAKQRLTKGRQTARGLKLQAICDLLGVPRLGTASPRSNPFRIVKGCAPGSVRKQLGFPVMSSRSSSYSVPDDPAPSSASSSTSGVKHMNGDSVPTSTSAPSSSQPNTNIPPSILVLGMAGSGKTSFVQRLTAYLHARKTPPYVINLDPATANVPYPVNIDIRDTVKYKQVMKDYGLGPNGAIITSLNLMCTKFDQVLTMIRQRASQYSLCLIDTPGQIEAFTWSASGSIITDSLASSHPTIVVYVVDSARATNPTTFMSNMLYACSILYRTKLPFIVAFNKADIVSPAFARSWMRDFERFDQALEENRSSYMNDLSRSLSLVLEEFYSDLKTVSVSSATGEGMDEFLKAVGECVEQYKNEYVPMYTRVLAEKSKLDEQEKQRKLNEVAGKMEVLSVHPTLDPPVRERIHLGGVEEENAEDANVLRG
;
A
#
# COMPACT_ATOMS: atom_id res chain seq x y z
N MET A 1 -13.29 16.48 4.40
CA MET A 1 -13.98 16.65 3.11
C MET A 1 -15.30 15.84 3.05
N THR A 2 -15.96 15.52 4.17
CA THR A 2 -17.14 14.62 4.22
C THR A 2 -18.37 15.24 4.93
N ILE A 3 -18.46 16.57 4.94
CA ILE A 3 -19.58 17.32 5.55
C ILE A 3 -20.46 17.99 4.48
N THR A 4 -19.97 18.16 3.26
CA THR A 4 -20.65 18.87 2.18
C THR A 4 -21.68 18.02 1.41
N GLU A 5 -21.54 16.69 1.36
CA GLU A 5 -22.48 15.83 0.61
C GLU A 5 -23.77 15.49 1.37
N ASN A 6 -23.70 15.29 2.70
CA ASN A 6 -24.89 14.91 3.49
C ASN A 6 -25.85 16.08 3.76
N VAL A 7 -25.37 17.33 3.70
CA VAL A 7 -26.22 18.53 3.84
C VAL A 7 -26.91 18.87 2.52
N LEU A 8 -26.25 18.62 1.38
CA LEU A 8 -26.85 18.75 0.06
C LEU A 8 -28.00 17.75 -0.14
N ILE A 9 -27.87 16.52 0.38
CA ILE A 9 -28.93 15.49 0.36
C ILE A 9 -30.10 15.87 1.27
N LEU A 10 -29.85 16.48 2.44
CA LEU A 10 -30.91 16.93 3.35
C LEU A 10 -31.77 18.02 2.70
N VAL A 11 -31.13 18.96 1.99
CA VAL A 11 -31.78 20.07 1.31
C VAL A 11 -32.48 19.63 0.03
N ILE A 12 -31.90 18.70 -0.74
CA ILE A 12 -32.55 18.07 -1.91
C ILE A 12 -33.76 17.22 -1.47
N CYS A 13 -33.68 16.49 -0.35
CA CYS A 13 -34.82 15.75 0.18
C CYS A 13 -35.93 16.67 0.70
N LEU A 14 -35.59 17.77 1.38
CA LEU A 14 -36.56 18.75 1.87
C LEU A 14 -37.26 19.53 0.73
N THR A 15 -36.60 19.70 -0.42
CA THR A 15 -37.23 20.36 -1.59
C THR A 15 -37.99 19.42 -2.51
N VAL A 16 -37.62 18.13 -2.57
CA VAL A 16 -38.31 17.14 -3.39
C VAL A 16 -39.59 16.62 -2.72
N LEU A 17 -39.71 16.68 -1.38
CA LEU A 17 -40.86 16.11 -0.65
C LEU A 17 -41.99 17.09 -0.28
N HIS A 18 -41.81 18.41 -0.28
CA HIS A 18 -42.88 19.36 0.07
C HIS A 18 -43.03 20.49 -0.96
N SER A 19 -43.94 20.28 -1.91
CA SER A 19 -44.30 21.23 -2.96
C SER A 19 -45.06 22.49 -2.49
N HIS A 20 -45.03 22.88 -1.19
CA HIS A 20 -45.79 24.04 -0.69
C HIS A 20 -45.31 24.67 0.64
N ILE A 21 -44.01 24.63 0.99
CA ILE A 21 -43.49 25.54 2.03
C ILE A 21 -43.09 26.86 1.38
N ASP A 22 -43.80 27.92 1.75
CA ASP A 22 -43.60 29.28 1.25
C ASP A 22 -42.29 29.86 1.80
N VAL A 23 -41.18 29.63 1.08
CA VAL A 23 -39.82 30.11 1.42
C VAL A 23 -39.82 31.59 1.82
N ALA A 24 -40.74 32.39 1.25
CA ALA A 24 -40.94 33.79 1.61
C ALA A 24 -41.30 34.03 3.09
N LYS A 25 -42.05 33.15 3.74
CA LYS A 25 -42.44 33.28 5.16
C LYS A 25 -41.28 32.95 6.10
N ILE A 26 -40.46 31.96 5.76
CA ILE A 26 -39.28 31.58 6.55
C ILE A 26 -38.24 32.69 6.51
N ARG A 27 -38.03 33.32 5.34
CA ARG A 27 -37.17 34.50 5.18
C ARG A 27 -37.57 35.65 6.13
N TRP A 28 -38.87 35.97 6.19
CA TRP A 28 -39.39 37.03 7.07
C TRP A 28 -39.25 36.69 8.56
N TYR A 29 -39.45 35.43 8.92
CA TYR A 29 -39.31 34.97 10.30
C TYR A 29 -37.85 35.10 10.77
N LEU A 30 -36.88 34.60 10.00
CA LEU A 30 -35.46 34.63 10.38
C LEU A 30 -34.90 36.05 10.46
N HIS A 31 -35.23 36.92 9.49
CA HIS A 31 -34.91 38.34 9.57
C HIS A 31 -35.55 38.99 10.81
N GLY A 32 -36.83 38.68 11.09
CA GLY A 32 -37.52 39.18 12.28
C GLY A 32 -36.90 38.73 13.60
N VAL A 33 -36.32 37.53 13.65
CA VAL A 33 -35.61 37.00 14.83
C VAL A 33 -34.30 37.76 15.07
N LEU A 34 -33.52 38.03 14.01
CA LEU A 34 -32.27 38.80 14.15
C LEU A 34 -32.54 40.24 14.58
N VAL A 35 -33.54 40.91 13.99
CA VAL A 35 -33.90 42.29 14.35
C VAL A 35 -34.42 42.40 15.78
N LYS A 36 -35.21 41.41 16.24
CA LYS A 36 -35.73 41.41 17.63
C LYS A 36 -34.66 41.09 18.68
N ASN A 37 -33.56 40.46 18.29
CA ASN A 37 -32.49 40.01 19.18
C ASN A 37 -31.15 40.70 18.84
N GLU A 38 -31.19 41.99 18.52
CA GLU A 38 -30.00 42.77 18.14
C GLU A 38 -28.95 42.87 19.27
N LYS A 39 -29.39 42.77 20.54
CA LYS A 39 -28.49 42.71 21.71
C LYS A 39 -28.29 41.29 22.19
N VAL A 40 -27.04 40.84 22.25
CA VAL A 40 -26.71 39.49 22.74
C VAL A 40 -26.83 39.41 24.27
N VAL A 41 -27.60 38.42 24.74
CA VAL A 41 -27.83 38.10 26.16
C VAL A 41 -27.72 36.58 26.32
N GLU A 42 -27.29 36.06 27.47
CA GLU A 42 -27.12 34.61 27.68
C GLU A 42 -28.37 33.78 27.33
N THR A 43 -29.57 34.34 27.49
CA THR A 43 -30.85 33.70 27.17
C THR A 43 -31.17 33.61 25.67
N ASN A 44 -30.69 34.56 24.85
CA ASN A 44 -31.00 34.59 23.41
C ASN A 44 -29.88 34.01 22.53
N ARG A 45 -28.74 33.68 23.13
CA ARG A 45 -27.56 33.12 22.46
C ARG A 45 -27.87 31.90 21.60
N LYS A 46 -28.59 30.91 22.15
CA LYS A 46 -28.95 29.68 21.42
C LYS A 46 -29.89 29.95 20.24
N ILE A 47 -30.83 30.88 20.43
CA ILE A 47 -31.79 31.26 19.38
C ILE A 47 -31.07 31.97 18.23
N LEU A 48 -30.11 32.84 18.55
CA LEU A 48 -29.28 33.52 17.55
C LEU A 48 -28.41 32.52 16.78
N VAL A 49 -27.79 31.56 17.47
CA VAL A 49 -26.99 30.49 16.82
C VAL A 49 -27.82 29.71 15.80
N GLU A 50 -29.00 29.23 16.17
CA GLU A 50 -29.83 28.46 15.23
C GLU A 50 -30.42 29.32 14.11
N ALA A 51 -30.74 30.59 14.39
CA ALA A 51 -31.14 31.52 13.34
C ALA A 51 -30.02 31.74 12.32
N LEU A 52 -28.77 31.89 12.77
CA LEU A 52 -27.61 32.07 11.91
C LEU A 52 -27.33 30.84 11.04
N ARG A 53 -27.40 29.64 11.64
CA ARG A 53 -27.24 28.38 10.92
C ARG A 53 -28.32 28.20 9.84
N ALA A 54 -29.58 28.41 10.20
CA ALA A 54 -30.70 28.31 9.27
C ALA A 54 -30.59 29.31 8.11
N ILE A 55 -30.08 30.52 8.37
CA ILE A 55 -29.82 31.52 7.32
C ILE A 55 -28.76 31.02 6.35
N ALA A 56 -27.65 30.45 6.83
CA ALA A 56 -26.60 29.92 5.95
C ALA A 56 -27.10 28.75 5.09
N GLU A 57 -27.87 27.82 5.67
CA GLU A 57 -28.47 26.70 4.92
C GLU A 57 -29.44 27.18 3.83
N ILE A 58 -30.29 28.17 4.15
CA ILE A 58 -31.21 28.79 3.19
C ILE A 58 -30.47 29.56 2.09
N LEU A 59 -29.35 30.21 2.42
CA LEU A 59 -28.52 30.90 1.42
C LEU A 59 -27.83 29.92 0.47
N ILE A 60 -27.31 28.82 0.99
CA ILE A 60 -26.69 27.77 0.17
C ILE A 60 -27.72 27.14 -0.76
N TRP A 61 -28.93 26.88 -0.24
CA TRP A 61 -30.04 26.39 -1.07
C TRP A 61 -30.48 27.42 -2.12
N GLY A 62 -30.63 28.68 -1.70
CA GLY A 62 -31.05 29.79 -2.56
C GLY A 62 -30.06 30.04 -3.69
N ASP A 63 -28.75 30.00 -3.41
CA ASP A 63 -27.71 30.07 -4.44
C ASP A 63 -27.93 28.99 -5.51
N GLN A 64 -28.21 27.75 -5.11
CA GLN A 64 -28.30 26.62 -6.04
C GLN A 64 -29.65 26.46 -6.76
N ASN A 65 -30.75 26.97 -6.18
CA ASN A 65 -32.11 26.64 -6.64
C ASN A 65 -33.00 27.87 -6.91
N ASP A 66 -32.82 28.99 -6.21
CA ASP A 66 -33.67 30.19 -6.35
C ASP A 66 -32.94 31.49 -5.98
N SER A 67 -32.53 32.25 -7.00
CA SER A 67 -31.80 33.52 -6.83
C SER A 67 -32.58 34.58 -6.05
N SER A 68 -33.92 34.50 -5.99
CA SER A 68 -34.74 35.48 -5.27
C SER A 68 -34.52 35.45 -3.74
N VAL A 69 -34.08 34.30 -3.22
CA VAL A 69 -33.71 34.14 -1.81
C VAL A 69 -32.42 34.90 -1.51
N PHE A 70 -31.46 34.83 -2.44
CA PHE A 70 -30.20 35.54 -2.34
C PHE A 70 -30.42 37.06 -2.49
N ASP A 71 -31.24 37.48 -3.46
CA ASP A 71 -31.60 38.89 -3.67
C ASP A 71 -32.24 39.50 -2.40
N PHE A 72 -33.13 38.77 -1.73
CA PHE A 72 -33.72 39.21 -0.46
C PHE A 72 -32.68 39.37 0.67
N PHE A 73 -31.72 38.45 0.76
CA PHE A 73 -30.65 38.53 1.76
C PHE A 73 -29.77 39.76 1.54
N LEU A 74 -29.48 40.08 0.28
CA LEU A 74 -28.73 41.26 -0.11
C LEU A 74 -29.52 42.56 0.17
N GLU A 75 -30.80 42.64 -0.23
CA GLU A 75 -31.66 43.81 0.01
C GLU A 75 -31.75 44.19 1.49
N ARG A 76 -31.67 43.20 2.38
CA ARG A 76 -31.77 43.39 3.84
C ARG A 76 -30.43 43.57 4.55
N GLN A 77 -29.31 43.61 3.82
CA GLN A 77 -27.95 43.76 4.37
C GLN A 77 -27.65 42.79 5.52
N MET A 78 -28.06 41.54 5.39
CA MET A 78 -28.06 40.58 6.49
C MET A 78 -26.67 40.29 7.09
N LEU A 79 -25.59 40.39 6.29
CA LEU A 79 -24.20 40.32 6.77
C LEU A 79 -23.84 41.40 7.80
N SER A 80 -24.50 42.57 7.76
CA SER A 80 -24.26 43.64 8.73
C SER A 80 -24.70 43.26 10.16
N TYR A 81 -25.77 42.47 10.28
CA TYR A 81 -26.23 41.93 11.55
C TYR A 81 -25.23 40.90 12.11
N PHE A 82 -24.58 40.11 11.25
CA PHE A 82 -23.56 39.14 11.69
C PHE A 82 -22.39 39.91 12.33
N LEU A 83 -21.93 40.99 11.68
CA LEU A 83 -20.87 41.84 12.21
C LEU A 83 -21.27 42.51 13.55
N GLN A 84 -22.52 42.98 13.67
CA GLN A 84 -23.02 43.58 14.91
C GLN A 84 -23.06 42.58 16.07
N ILE A 85 -23.45 41.33 15.80
CA ILE A 85 -23.46 40.25 16.80
C ILE A 85 -22.03 39.88 17.20
N MET A 86 -21.10 39.78 16.25
CA MET A 86 -19.68 39.48 16.52
C MET A 86 -19.02 40.53 17.42
N LYS A 87 -19.37 41.82 17.24
CA LYS A 87 -18.81 42.91 18.06
C LYS A 87 -19.31 42.94 19.50
N GLN A 88 -20.38 42.20 19.83
CA GLN A 88 -21.05 42.26 21.13
C GLN A 88 -20.70 41.10 22.07
N ASP A 89 -20.28 39.94 21.56
CA ASP A 89 -19.96 38.76 22.36
C ASP A 89 -18.55 38.22 22.06
N GLY A 90 -17.80 37.83 23.09
CA GLY A 90 -16.35 37.62 23.01
C GLY A 90 -15.88 36.18 22.73
N GLY A 91 -16.74 35.17 22.85
CA GLY A 91 -16.28 33.77 22.89
C GLY A 91 -17.04 32.79 21.99
N SER A 92 -18.02 32.08 22.54
CA SER A 92 -18.63 30.92 21.85
C SER A 92 -19.50 31.30 20.65
N LEU A 93 -20.09 32.50 20.60
CA LEU A 93 -20.85 32.96 19.44
C LEU A 93 -19.93 33.21 18.25
N ASN A 94 -18.70 33.68 18.47
CA ASN A 94 -17.72 33.92 17.42
C ASN A 94 -17.25 32.63 16.76
N VAL A 95 -17.06 31.54 17.54
CA VAL A 95 -16.77 30.20 17.00
C VAL A 95 -17.86 29.76 16.03
N GLN A 96 -19.12 29.82 16.48
CA GLN A 96 -20.25 29.37 15.67
C GLN A 96 -20.48 30.25 14.44
N LEU A 97 -20.28 31.57 14.57
CA LEU A 97 -20.37 32.52 13.47
C LEU A 97 -19.30 32.28 12.42
N LEU A 98 -18.04 32.08 12.84
CA LEU A 98 -16.94 31.74 11.92
C LEU A 98 -17.19 30.41 11.23
N GLN A 99 -17.67 29.39 11.94
CA GLN A 99 -18.04 28.10 11.34
C GLN A 99 -19.16 28.27 10.31
N THR A 100 -20.19 29.05 10.63
CA THR A 100 -21.33 29.30 9.74
C THR A 100 -20.91 30.05 8.48
N LEU A 101 -20.08 31.08 8.64
CA LEU A 101 -19.49 31.83 7.51
C LEU A 101 -18.58 30.95 6.65
N ASN A 102 -17.79 30.08 7.28
CA ASN A 102 -16.92 29.16 6.56
C ASN A 102 -17.73 28.21 5.67
N ILE A 103 -18.80 27.61 6.23
CA ILE A 103 -19.72 26.74 5.47
C ILE A 103 -20.40 27.52 4.34
N LEU A 104 -20.82 28.76 4.58
CA LEU A 104 -21.44 29.60 3.56
C LEU A 104 -20.49 29.84 2.37
N PHE A 105 -19.27 30.33 2.63
CA PHE A 105 -18.32 30.63 1.57
C PHE A 105 -17.81 29.39 0.85
N GLU A 106 -17.65 28.26 1.53
CA GLU A 106 -17.23 27.00 0.92
C GLU A 106 -18.25 26.53 -0.15
N ASN A 107 -19.54 26.64 0.16
CA ASN A 107 -20.63 26.05 -0.63
C ASN A 107 -21.27 26.96 -1.70
N ILE A 108 -20.96 28.25 -1.72
CA ILE A 108 -21.42 29.16 -2.79
C ILE A 108 -20.76 28.77 -4.12
N ARG A 109 -21.60 28.56 -5.15
CA ARG A 109 -21.20 28.14 -6.50
C ARG A 109 -21.33 29.25 -7.53
N HIS A 110 -22.32 30.15 -7.41
CA HIS A 110 -22.49 31.21 -8.40
C HIS A 110 -21.54 32.38 -8.15
N GLU A 111 -20.79 32.76 -9.18
CA GLU A 111 -19.83 33.87 -9.11
C GLU A 111 -20.51 35.21 -8.80
N THR A 112 -21.70 35.46 -9.34
CA THR A 112 -22.49 36.69 -9.07
C THR A 112 -22.77 36.84 -7.59
N CYS A 113 -23.20 35.77 -6.93
CA CYS A 113 -23.47 35.74 -5.50
C CYS A 113 -22.21 36.02 -4.68
N LEU A 114 -21.08 35.41 -5.07
CA LEU A 114 -19.77 35.66 -4.46
C LEU A 114 -19.34 37.13 -4.61
N TYR A 115 -19.41 37.70 -5.82
CA TYR A 115 -19.04 39.09 -6.08
C TYR A 115 -19.82 40.07 -5.19
N PHE A 116 -21.13 39.87 -5.05
CA PHE A 116 -21.98 40.74 -4.22
C PHE A 116 -21.74 40.60 -2.71
N LEU A 117 -21.37 39.41 -2.22
CA LEU A 117 -21.00 39.24 -0.81
C LEU A 117 -19.68 39.95 -0.49
N LEU A 118 -18.72 39.89 -1.41
CA LEU A 118 -17.43 40.53 -1.27
C LEU A 118 -17.51 42.06 -1.44
N SER A 119 -18.40 42.57 -2.30
CA SER A 119 -18.51 44.00 -2.62
C SER A 119 -18.92 44.89 -1.45
N ASN A 120 -19.61 44.35 -0.44
CA ASN A 120 -20.14 45.14 0.68
C ASN A 120 -19.12 45.43 1.79
N ASN A 121 -17.84 45.09 1.62
CA ASN A 121 -16.73 45.32 2.57
C ASN A 121 -16.93 44.75 4.00
N HIS A 122 -18.05 44.08 4.27
CA HIS A 122 -18.34 43.40 5.53
C HIS A 122 -17.36 42.27 5.79
N VAL A 123 -16.93 41.56 4.74
CA VAL A 123 -15.95 40.46 4.85
C VAL A 123 -14.60 40.98 5.35
N ASN A 124 -14.10 42.09 4.81
CA ASN A 124 -12.85 42.70 5.32
C ASN A 124 -12.99 43.20 6.76
N SER A 125 -14.18 43.64 7.16
CA SER A 125 -14.46 44.02 8.55
C SER A 125 -14.49 42.82 9.50
N ILE A 126 -14.84 41.62 9.00
CA ILE A 126 -14.78 40.37 9.76
C ILE A 126 -13.34 39.88 9.87
N ILE A 127 -12.55 39.98 8.80
CA ILE A 127 -11.12 39.61 8.80
C ILE A 127 -10.34 40.49 9.79
N THR A 128 -10.58 41.80 9.80
CA THR A 128 -9.87 42.75 10.69
C THR A 128 -10.40 42.75 12.13
N HIS A 129 -11.39 41.92 12.46
CA HIS A 129 -11.95 41.85 13.80
C HIS A 129 -10.93 41.28 14.81
N THR A 130 -10.83 41.89 15.98
CA THR A 130 -9.92 41.45 17.04
C THR A 130 -10.52 40.27 17.81
N PHE A 131 -10.13 39.05 17.45
CA PHE A 131 -10.52 37.84 18.18
C PHE A 131 -9.57 37.56 19.35
N ASP A 132 -10.07 36.85 20.37
CA ASP A 132 -9.25 36.32 21.45
C ASP A 132 -8.62 34.98 21.03
N PHE A 133 -7.40 35.05 20.50
CA PHE A 133 -6.63 33.90 20.05
C PHE A 133 -5.99 33.08 21.19
N THR A 134 -6.23 33.43 22.46
CA THR A 134 -5.91 32.52 23.57
C THR A 134 -6.79 31.27 23.56
N ASN A 135 -7.95 31.33 22.88
CA ASN A 135 -8.80 30.19 22.59
C ASN A 135 -8.38 29.52 21.27
N GLU A 136 -7.74 28.35 21.37
CA GLU A 136 -7.29 27.54 20.24
C GLU A 136 -8.43 27.20 19.25
N GLU A 137 -9.67 27.02 19.73
CA GLU A 137 -10.83 26.75 18.85
C GLU A 137 -11.13 27.95 17.95
N ILE A 138 -11.14 29.17 18.51
CA ILE A 138 -11.38 30.40 17.74
C ILE A 138 -10.29 30.58 16.68
N MET A 139 -9.02 30.35 17.05
CA MET A 139 -7.89 30.41 16.12
C MET A 139 -8.05 29.41 14.98
N ALA A 140 -8.40 28.15 15.27
CA ALA A 140 -8.59 27.12 14.25
C ALA A 140 -9.71 27.45 13.25
N TYR A 141 -10.88 27.87 13.74
CA TYR A 141 -12.00 28.27 12.87
C TYR A 141 -11.71 29.55 12.08
N TYR A 142 -11.00 30.50 12.69
CA TYR A 142 -10.58 31.74 12.02
C TYR A 142 -9.62 31.44 10.86
N ILE A 143 -8.57 30.65 11.10
CA ILE A 143 -7.62 30.24 10.06
C ILE A 143 -8.30 29.41 8.97
N SER A 144 -9.24 28.53 9.33
CA SER A 144 -10.04 27.80 8.35
C SER A 144 -10.88 28.74 7.49
N PHE A 145 -11.48 29.78 8.08
CA PHE A 145 -12.24 30.78 7.36
C PHE A 145 -11.37 31.58 6.37
N LEU A 146 -10.19 32.05 6.79
CA LEU A 146 -9.24 32.72 5.90
C LEU A 146 -8.79 31.80 4.76
N LYS A 147 -8.56 30.51 5.04
CA LYS A 147 -8.22 29.50 4.04
C LYS A 147 -9.32 29.35 3.00
N THR A 148 -10.58 29.23 3.42
CA THR A 148 -11.73 29.12 2.50
C THR A 148 -11.89 30.35 1.62
N LEU A 149 -11.69 31.55 2.17
CA LEU A 149 -11.69 32.78 1.37
C LEU A 149 -10.56 32.79 0.34
N SER A 150 -9.36 32.33 0.70
CA SER A 150 -8.22 32.31 -0.22
C SER A 150 -8.44 31.39 -1.44
N PHE A 151 -9.19 30.28 -1.28
CA PHE A 151 -9.57 29.40 -2.41
C PHE A 151 -10.60 30.00 -3.36
N LYS A 152 -11.33 31.05 -2.95
CA LYS A 152 -12.31 31.76 -3.78
C LYS A 152 -11.71 33.00 -4.46
N LEU A 153 -10.39 33.21 -4.35
CA LEU A 153 -9.69 34.29 -5.02
C LEU A 153 -9.47 33.98 -6.49
N ASN A 154 -9.80 34.95 -7.34
CA ASN A 154 -9.52 34.98 -8.77
C ASN A 154 -9.11 36.42 -9.17
N PRO A 155 -8.65 36.67 -10.40
CA PRO A 155 -8.20 38.00 -10.82
C PRO A 155 -9.26 39.10 -10.69
N SER A 156 -10.55 38.76 -10.66
CA SER A 156 -11.65 39.71 -10.50
C SER A 156 -12.08 39.91 -9.03
N THR A 157 -11.93 38.91 -8.15
CA THR A 157 -12.34 38.99 -6.74
C THR A 157 -11.24 39.54 -5.83
N ILE A 158 -9.97 39.45 -6.22
CA ILE A 158 -8.83 39.90 -5.42
C ILE A 158 -8.91 41.40 -5.05
N HIS A 159 -9.47 42.21 -5.95
CA HIS A 159 -9.65 43.65 -5.76
C HIS A 159 -10.59 43.99 -4.60
N PHE A 160 -11.53 43.11 -4.21
CA PHE A 160 -12.41 43.35 -3.07
C PHE A 160 -11.71 43.22 -1.71
N PHE A 161 -10.58 42.52 -1.66
CA PHE A 161 -9.77 42.36 -0.45
C PHE A 161 -8.65 43.41 -0.37
N PHE A 162 -8.57 44.31 -1.34
CA PHE A 162 -7.59 45.38 -1.38
C PHE A 162 -8.25 46.73 -1.06
N ASN A 163 -7.66 47.47 -0.12
CA ASN A 163 -8.06 48.83 0.17
C ASN A 163 -7.05 49.82 -0.43
N GLU A 164 -7.40 50.42 -1.57
CA GLU A 164 -6.55 51.39 -2.29
C GLU A 164 -6.18 52.61 -1.42
N ALA A 165 -7.02 53.00 -0.46
CA ALA A 165 -6.80 54.19 0.36
C ALA A 165 -5.79 53.95 1.50
N THR A 166 -5.68 52.73 2.01
CA THR A 166 -4.76 52.37 3.11
C THR A 166 -3.58 51.53 2.64
N GLU A 167 -3.54 51.11 1.37
CA GLU A 167 -2.58 50.13 0.84
C GLU A 167 -2.54 48.87 1.73
N GLU A 168 -3.69 48.42 2.21
CA GLU A 168 -3.79 47.23 3.05
C GLU A 168 -4.53 46.11 2.29
N PHE A 169 -4.00 44.90 2.45
CA PHE A 169 -4.65 43.67 2.01
C PHE A 169 -4.92 42.82 3.26
N PRO A 170 -6.07 43.00 3.94
CA PRO A 170 -6.32 42.42 5.26
C PRO A 170 -6.19 40.90 5.30
N LEU A 171 -6.62 40.19 4.24
CA LEU A 171 -6.53 38.73 4.18
C LEU A 171 -5.09 38.21 4.26
N LEU A 172 -4.13 38.92 3.66
CA LEU A 172 -2.71 38.58 3.68
C LEU A 172 -2.08 39.02 5.01
N THR A 173 -2.30 40.28 5.40
CA THR A 173 -1.70 40.86 6.61
C THR A 173 -2.12 40.09 7.87
N GLU A 174 -3.41 39.72 7.99
CA GLU A 174 -3.88 38.94 9.14
C GLU A 174 -3.37 37.50 9.12
N SER A 175 -3.33 36.85 7.95
CA SER A 175 -2.78 35.48 7.83
C SER A 175 -1.30 35.43 8.22
N LEU A 176 -0.53 36.43 7.81
CA LEU A 176 0.91 36.51 8.09
C LEU A 176 1.22 36.68 9.58
N LYS A 177 0.28 37.09 10.44
CA LYS A 177 0.51 37.14 11.90
C LYS A 177 0.74 35.77 12.52
N PHE A 178 0.23 34.71 11.89
CA PHE A 178 0.28 33.33 12.40
C PHE A 178 1.38 32.48 11.75
N PHE A 179 2.31 33.10 11.02
CA PHE A 179 3.33 32.35 10.28
C PHE A 179 4.28 31.54 11.18
N ASP A 180 4.55 32.02 12.39
CA ASP A 180 5.43 31.41 13.40
C ASP A 180 4.63 30.73 14.52
N SER A 181 3.40 30.28 14.24
CA SER A 181 2.59 29.59 15.25
C SER A 181 3.24 28.27 15.66
N THR A 182 3.10 27.88 16.93
CA THR A 182 3.60 26.60 17.46
C THR A 182 2.92 25.39 16.81
N GLU A 183 1.68 25.54 16.34
CA GLU A 183 0.90 24.47 15.72
C GLU A 183 1.25 24.28 14.23
N SER A 184 1.62 23.05 13.84
CA SER A 184 1.95 22.72 12.45
C SER A 184 0.78 22.93 11.49
N MET A 185 -0.44 22.56 11.89
CA MET A 185 -1.65 22.72 11.08
C MET A 185 -1.93 24.18 10.71
N VAL A 186 -1.73 25.10 11.66
CA VAL A 186 -1.90 26.54 11.43
C VAL A 186 -0.82 27.06 10.48
N ARG A 187 0.46 26.67 10.67
CA ARG A 187 1.53 27.03 9.74
C ARG A 187 1.25 26.54 8.31
N ILE A 188 0.79 25.31 8.15
CA ILE A 188 0.42 24.72 6.85
C ILE A 188 -0.76 25.49 6.23
N ALA A 189 -1.77 25.87 7.01
CA ALA A 189 -2.90 26.66 6.52
C ALA A 189 -2.46 28.07 6.07
N VAL A 190 -1.61 28.76 6.84
CA VAL A 190 -1.05 30.07 6.47
C VAL A 190 -0.22 29.98 5.18
N ARG A 191 0.63 28.96 5.06
CA ARG A 191 1.40 28.68 3.83
C ARG A 191 0.50 28.52 2.60
N ASN A 192 -0.57 27.73 2.73
CA ASN A 192 -1.57 27.57 1.66
C ASN A 192 -2.28 28.87 1.30
N ILE A 193 -2.65 29.70 2.29
CA ILE A 193 -3.29 31.00 2.06
C ILE A 193 -2.37 31.92 1.27
N VAL A 194 -1.11 32.03 1.69
CA VAL A 194 -0.10 32.86 1.01
C VAL A 194 0.09 32.36 -0.43
N LEU A 195 0.25 31.05 -0.64
CA LEU A 195 0.41 30.46 -1.96
C LEU A 195 -0.79 30.76 -2.87
N ASN A 196 -2.01 30.61 -2.37
CA ASN A 196 -3.24 30.92 -3.12
C ASN A 196 -3.31 32.39 -3.53
N ILE A 197 -2.95 33.32 -2.64
CA ILE A 197 -2.95 34.76 -2.92
C ILE A 197 -1.91 35.11 -3.99
N VAL A 198 -0.69 34.57 -3.85
CA VAL A 198 0.43 34.88 -4.74
C VAL A 198 0.22 34.28 -6.14
N ARG A 199 -0.48 33.15 -6.26
CA ARG A 199 -0.82 32.51 -7.54
C ARG A 199 -1.83 33.30 -8.38
N VAL A 200 -2.55 34.28 -7.82
CA VAL A 200 -3.50 35.10 -8.58
C VAL A 200 -2.74 36.04 -9.51
N ASN A 201 -2.84 35.80 -10.81
CA ASN A 201 -2.16 36.59 -11.83
C ASN A 201 -2.92 37.89 -12.16
N ASP A 202 -2.73 38.93 -11.34
CA ASP A 202 -3.21 40.29 -11.59
C ASP A 202 -2.04 41.31 -11.57
N PRO A 203 -1.79 42.08 -12.65
CA PRO A 203 -0.65 42.98 -12.74
C PRO A 203 -0.63 44.10 -11.70
N SER A 204 -1.79 44.63 -11.31
CA SER A 204 -1.91 45.73 -10.35
C SER A 204 -1.63 45.24 -8.94
N MET A 205 -2.17 44.07 -8.58
CA MET A 205 -1.97 43.45 -7.27
C MET A 205 -0.59 42.83 -7.09
N THR A 206 0.06 42.40 -8.17
CA THR A 206 1.40 41.78 -8.12
C THR A 206 2.44 42.71 -7.48
N VAL A 207 2.42 44.00 -7.79
CA VAL A 207 3.37 44.98 -7.20
C VAL A 207 3.18 45.07 -5.69
N PHE A 208 1.92 45.11 -5.26
CA PHE A 208 1.57 45.20 -3.85
C PHE A 208 1.93 43.92 -3.09
N VAL A 209 1.54 42.75 -3.62
CA VAL A 209 1.81 41.45 -3.00
C VAL A 209 3.31 41.21 -2.85
N LYS A 210 4.13 41.60 -3.84
CA LYS A 210 5.61 41.56 -3.71
C LYS A 210 6.10 42.44 -2.55
N GLY A 211 5.53 43.62 -2.36
CA GLY A 211 5.86 44.52 -1.26
C GLY A 211 5.49 43.94 0.11
N ALA A 212 4.24 43.48 0.26
CA ALA A 212 3.70 42.95 1.50
C ALA A 212 4.33 41.61 1.93
N THR A 213 4.67 40.73 0.99
CA THR A 213 5.29 39.42 1.30
C THR A 213 6.79 39.51 1.53
N LYS A 214 7.45 40.62 1.20
CA LYS A 214 8.91 40.75 1.30
C LYS A 214 9.46 40.35 2.67
N VAL A 215 8.91 40.91 3.76
CA VAL A 215 9.35 40.62 5.13
C VAL A 215 9.13 39.15 5.48
N TYR A 216 8.00 38.59 5.05
CA TYR A 216 7.70 37.17 5.24
C TYR A 216 8.71 36.27 4.53
N LEU A 217 9.08 36.56 3.28
CA LEU A 217 10.08 35.78 2.53
C LEU A 217 11.46 35.84 3.20
N TYR A 218 11.85 36.99 3.76
CA TYR A 218 13.08 37.09 4.56
C TYR A 218 13.02 36.16 5.79
N ASN A 219 11.94 36.21 6.56
CA ASN A 219 11.77 35.36 7.75
C ASN A 219 11.69 33.87 7.40
N LEU A 220 11.10 33.53 6.25
CA LEU A 220 11.00 32.16 5.75
C LEU A 220 12.39 31.57 5.46
N VAL A 221 13.24 32.32 4.75
CA VAL A 221 14.62 31.89 4.44
C VAL A 221 15.49 31.86 5.71
N ASP A 222 15.28 32.78 6.64
CA ASP A 222 16.00 32.77 7.94
C ASP A 222 15.57 31.60 8.83
N SER A 223 14.30 31.17 8.76
CA SER A 223 13.82 29.95 9.40
C SER A 223 14.50 28.72 8.81
N LEU A 224 14.64 28.64 7.48
CA LEU A 224 15.37 27.57 6.80
C LEU A 224 16.84 27.50 7.26
N VAL A 225 17.52 28.64 7.34
CA VAL A 225 18.90 28.74 7.87
C VAL A 225 18.97 28.23 9.31
N THR A 226 18.03 28.64 10.15
CA THR A 226 18.01 28.26 11.57
C THR A 226 17.78 26.75 11.74
N GLN A 227 16.82 26.17 11.01
CA GLN A 227 16.57 24.73 11.02
C GLN A 227 17.79 23.94 10.53
N ALA A 228 18.49 24.41 9.49
CA ALA A 228 19.70 23.77 8.99
C ALA A 228 20.85 23.78 10.04
N ILE A 229 21.02 24.90 10.75
CA ILE A 229 22.01 25.01 11.84
C ILE A 229 21.66 24.09 13.01
N GLU A 230 20.39 24.04 13.41
CA GLU A 230 19.92 23.16 14.47
C GLU A 230 20.09 21.69 14.13
N LEU A 231 19.76 21.30 12.89
CA LEU A 231 19.93 19.93 12.40
C LEU A 231 21.40 19.52 12.41
N ASP A 232 22.31 20.36 11.90
CA ASP A 232 23.74 20.08 11.93
C ASP A 232 24.28 20.00 13.36
N THR A 233 23.80 20.85 14.28
CA THR A 233 24.15 20.80 15.70
C THR A 233 23.70 19.49 16.35
N PHE A 234 22.48 19.02 16.02
CA PHE A 234 21.96 17.74 16.48
C PHE A 234 22.80 16.58 15.92
N VAL A 235 23.06 16.57 14.61
CA VAL A 235 23.86 15.54 13.94
C VAL A 235 25.28 15.41 14.53
N ARG A 236 25.92 16.53 14.88
CA ARG A 236 27.26 16.53 15.51
C ARG A 236 27.28 15.93 16.91
N SER A 237 26.19 16.07 17.66
CA SER A 237 26.13 15.73 19.08
C SER A 237 25.43 14.39 19.34
N ALA A 238 24.58 13.93 18.43
CA ALA A 238 23.78 12.73 18.57
C ALA A 238 24.58 11.45 18.24
N GLU A 239 24.54 10.48 19.15
CA GLU A 239 24.97 9.12 18.84
C GLU A 239 23.96 8.42 17.92
N ASN A 240 24.46 7.51 17.09
CA ASN A 240 23.65 6.80 16.10
C ASN A 240 22.82 5.65 16.72
N VAL A 241 21.84 6.03 17.55
CA VAL A 241 20.90 5.18 18.29
C VAL A 241 19.47 5.40 17.76
N ILE A 242 18.62 4.37 17.86
CA ILE A 242 17.23 4.37 17.35
C ILE A 242 16.45 5.64 17.77
N ALA A 243 16.47 6.00 19.06
CA ALA A 243 15.74 7.17 19.57
C ALA A 243 16.20 8.50 18.94
N ASN A 244 17.49 8.64 18.62
CA ASN A 244 18.01 9.83 17.96
C ASN A 244 17.69 9.82 16.46
N ARG A 245 17.55 8.64 15.84
CA ARG A 245 17.07 8.53 14.45
C ARG A 245 15.62 8.96 14.31
N ASP A 246 14.76 8.60 15.26
CA ASP A 246 13.36 9.02 15.22
C ASP A 246 13.24 10.56 15.34
N ARG A 247 14.01 11.16 16.24
CA ARG A 247 14.10 12.64 16.35
C ARG A 247 14.72 13.29 15.13
N LEU A 248 15.71 12.64 14.52
CA LEU A 248 16.32 13.12 13.29
C LEU A 248 15.32 13.09 12.13
N ARG A 249 14.52 12.03 12.03
CA ARG A 249 13.44 11.90 11.04
C ARG A 249 12.52 13.11 11.12
N GLU A 250 11.98 13.38 12.30
CA GLU A 250 11.08 14.51 12.53
C GLU A 250 11.68 15.85 12.09
N LYS A 251 12.94 16.13 12.47
CA LYS A 251 13.64 17.36 12.06
C LYS A 251 13.91 17.44 10.55
N VAL A 252 14.19 16.31 9.89
CA VAL A 252 14.42 16.26 8.44
C VAL A 252 13.10 16.42 7.69
N ASP A 253 12.02 15.80 8.16
CA ASP A 253 10.68 15.92 7.58
C ASP A 253 10.20 17.39 7.62
N ASP A 254 10.36 18.07 8.77
CA ASP A 254 10.03 19.50 8.91
C ASP A 254 10.79 20.40 7.92
N LEU A 255 12.07 20.10 7.68
CA LEU A 255 12.92 20.81 6.74
C LEU A 255 12.48 20.56 5.29
N ILE A 256 12.23 19.29 4.94
CA ILE A 256 11.80 18.90 3.61
C ILE A 256 10.44 19.53 3.30
N ASP A 257 9.51 19.60 4.26
CA ASP A 257 8.23 20.29 4.12
C ASP A 257 8.41 21.79 3.84
N LEU A 258 9.38 22.43 4.50
CA LEU A 258 9.71 23.83 4.24
C LEU A 258 10.32 24.03 2.84
N LEU A 259 11.19 23.12 2.40
CA LEU A 259 11.77 23.15 1.05
C LEU A 259 10.71 22.96 -0.04
N HIS A 260 9.76 22.04 0.14
CA HIS A 260 8.65 21.84 -0.80
C HIS A 260 7.81 23.10 -0.94
N TYR A 261 7.43 23.72 0.18
CA TYR A 261 6.69 24.98 0.15
C TYR A 261 7.47 26.12 -0.55
N MET A 262 8.79 26.22 -0.31
CA MET A 262 9.62 27.19 -1.03
C MET A 262 9.73 26.88 -2.52
N GLY A 263 9.75 25.59 -2.89
CA GLY A 263 9.65 25.13 -4.28
C GLY A 263 8.37 25.62 -4.95
N GLU A 264 7.21 25.41 -4.31
CA GLU A 264 5.92 25.89 -4.82
C GLU A 264 5.85 27.42 -4.98
N LEU A 265 6.50 28.17 -4.08
CA LEU A 265 6.59 29.64 -4.21
C LEU A 265 7.52 30.08 -5.35
N LEU A 266 8.57 29.32 -5.66
CA LEU A 266 9.48 29.59 -6.77
C LEU A 266 8.83 29.33 -8.14
N GLU A 267 7.77 28.53 -8.21
CA GLU A 267 6.98 28.35 -9.44
C GLU A 267 6.12 29.56 -9.80
N VAL A 268 5.99 30.54 -8.89
CA VAL A 268 5.16 31.73 -9.13
C VAL A 268 6.01 32.92 -9.55
N ASP A 269 5.90 33.32 -10.82
CA ASP A 269 6.68 34.42 -11.47
C ASP A 269 6.71 35.73 -10.66
N ALA A 270 5.63 36.05 -9.94
CA ALA A 270 5.55 37.25 -9.11
C ALA A 270 6.63 37.27 -8.02
N ILE A 271 6.94 36.13 -7.40
CA ILE A 271 7.84 36.06 -6.24
C ILE A 271 9.16 35.34 -6.56
N ALA A 272 9.18 34.50 -7.60
CA ALA A 272 10.31 33.67 -7.99
C ALA A 272 11.66 34.41 -7.95
N ASP A 273 11.79 35.55 -8.62
CA ASP A 273 13.05 36.33 -8.66
C ASP A 273 13.50 36.81 -7.28
N SER A 274 12.56 37.31 -6.47
CA SER A 274 12.86 37.84 -5.15
C SER A 274 13.25 36.72 -4.18
N LEU A 275 12.52 35.61 -4.21
CA LEU A 275 12.79 34.44 -3.37
C LEU A 275 14.09 33.76 -3.80
N SER A 276 14.32 33.56 -5.10
CA SER A 276 15.56 33.03 -5.66
C SER A 276 16.79 33.83 -5.21
N SER A 277 16.71 35.17 -5.30
CA SER A 277 17.76 36.06 -4.81
C SER A 277 18.01 35.91 -3.31
N LEU A 278 16.96 35.78 -2.49
CA LEU A 278 17.07 35.59 -1.04
C LEU A 278 17.68 34.24 -0.67
N ILE A 279 17.23 33.15 -1.31
CA ILE A 279 17.76 31.80 -1.11
C ILE A 279 19.25 31.78 -1.43
N CYS A 280 19.66 32.33 -2.58
CA CYS A 280 21.05 32.42 -2.98
C CYS A 280 21.89 33.27 -2.01
N SER A 281 21.40 34.46 -1.65
CA SER A 281 22.15 35.46 -0.87
C SER A 281 22.16 35.24 0.64
N ARG A 282 21.30 34.36 1.18
CA ARG A 282 21.21 34.09 2.63
C ARG A 282 21.45 32.62 2.99
N PHE A 283 20.96 31.67 2.21
CA PHE A 283 21.09 30.24 2.52
C PHE A 283 22.24 29.59 1.74
N LEU A 284 22.15 29.57 0.41
CA LEU A 284 23.06 28.76 -0.42
C LEU A 284 24.51 29.26 -0.37
N ILE A 285 24.76 30.53 -0.65
CA ILE A 285 26.13 31.09 -0.68
C ILE A 285 26.71 31.26 0.74
N PRO A 286 26.05 31.97 1.69
CA PRO A 286 26.67 32.31 2.97
C PRO A 286 26.73 31.18 3.99
N LEU A 287 25.88 30.16 3.85
CA LEU A 287 25.84 29.01 4.75
C LEU A 287 26.45 27.78 4.07
N LEU A 288 25.88 27.29 2.95
CA LEU A 288 26.33 26.01 2.35
C LEU A 288 27.73 26.13 1.72
N LEU A 289 27.94 27.05 0.77
CA LEU A 289 29.25 27.21 0.11
C LEU A 289 30.33 27.68 1.07
N ASN A 290 30.01 28.61 1.96
CA ASN A 290 30.95 29.08 2.99
C ASN A 290 31.44 27.92 3.88
N SER A 291 30.59 26.93 4.16
CA SER A 291 30.96 25.73 4.94
C SER A 291 31.90 24.77 4.18
N LEU A 292 31.94 24.85 2.84
CA LEU A 292 32.85 24.07 1.99
C LEU A 292 34.17 24.80 1.71
N ALA A 293 34.23 26.11 1.95
CA ALA A 293 35.42 26.89 1.73
C ALA A 293 36.53 26.57 2.76
N PRO A 294 37.82 26.60 2.36
CA PRO A 294 38.95 26.33 3.26
C PRO A 294 39.15 27.44 4.31
N ARG A 295 38.53 28.62 4.16
CA ARG A 295 38.64 29.73 5.10
C ARG A 295 37.67 29.57 6.27
N ARG A 296 38.21 29.46 7.48
CA ARG A 296 37.45 29.49 8.73
C ARG A 296 37.62 30.84 9.39
N HIS A 297 36.63 31.72 9.27
CA HIS A 297 36.54 32.89 10.15
C HIS A 297 36.09 32.42 11.54
N ASN A 298 36.80 32.79 12.60
CA ASN A 298 36.56 32.27 13.95
C ASN A 298 35.14 32.56 14.50
N CYS A 299 34.44 33.56 13.96
CA CYS A 299 33.09 33.93 14.37
C CYS A 299 31.98 33.41 13.44
N ALA A 300 32.34 32.77 12.32
CA ALA A 300 31.37 32.30 11.34
C ALA A 300 30.71 30.99 11.79
N ILE A 301 29.38 30.93 11.63
CA ILE A 301 28.62 29.69 11.73
C ILE A 301 28.89 28.88 10.46
N LEU A 302 29.53 27.72 10.63
CA LEU A 302 29.87 26.81 9.55
C LEU A 302 29.25 25.44 9.85
N LEU A 303 28.51 24.90 8.88
CA LEU A 303 27.98 23.54 8.90
C LEU A 303 29.12 22.54 8.70
N THR A 304 28.88 21.26 9.02
CA THR A 304 29.83 20.23 8.58
C THR A 304 29.76 20.13 7.05
N PRO A 305 30.88 19.79 6.38
CA PRO A 305 30.85 19.54 4.94
C PRO A 305 29.82 18.49 4.53
N VAL A 306 29.57 17.51 5.41
CA VAL A 306 28.54 16.48 5.22
C VAL A 306 27.13 17.06 5.23
N SER A 307 26.76 17.82 6.26
CA SER A 307 25.46 18.49 6.29
C SER A 307 25.30 19.47 5.12
N SER A 308 26.37 20.16 4.73
CA SER A 308 26.33 21.06 3.57
C SER A 308 26.02 20.31 2.26
N PHE A 309 26.68 19.18 2.00
CA PHE A 309 26.37 18.34 0.85
C PHE A 309 24.99 17.70 0.93
N PHE A 310 24.54 17.28 2.11
CA PHE A 310 23.19 16.78 2.33
C PHE A 310 22.13 17.83 1.97
N PHE A 311 22.19 19.02 2.58
CA PHE A 311 21.22 20.09 2.29
C PHE A 311 21.22 20.51 0.83
N PHE A 312 22.39 20.50 0.18
CA PHE A 312 22.47 20.81 -1.23
C PHE A 312 21.84 19.69 -2.08
N ALA A 313 22.14 18.42 -1.79
CA ALA A 313 21.49 17.31 -2.48
C ALA A 313 19.97 17.40 -2.34
N GLU A 314 19.44 17.56 -1.11
CA GLU A 314 18.01 17.71 -0.84
C GLU A 314 17.40 18.90 -1.59
N PHE A 315 18.09 20.05 -1.59
CA PHE A 315 17.65 21.23 -2.35
C PHE A 315 17.49 20.93 -3.84
N LEU A 316 18.45 20.23 -4.45
CA LEU A 316 18.38 19.86 -5.88
C LEU A 316 17.36 18.78 -6.19
N LEU A 317 16.93 17.99 -5.22
CA LEU A 317 15.93 16.94 -5.42
C LEU A 317 14.52 17.47 -5.28
N VAL A 318 14.33 18.43 -4.36
CA VAL A 318 13.01 19.02 -4.06
C VAL A 318 12.71 20.19 -4.99
N ILE A 319 13.67 21.09 -5.23
CA ILE A 319 13.44 22.30 -6.00
C ILE A 319 13.75 22.08 -7.49
N SER A 320 12.78 22.43 -8.34
CA SER A 320 12.86 22.29 -9.81
C SER A 320 13.01 23.63 -10.56
N HIS A 321 13.11 24.76 -9.85
CA HIS A 321 13.19 26.09 -10.46
C HIS A 321 14.55 26.34 -11.14
N ARG A 322 14.54 26.39 -12.48
CA ARG A 322 15.73 26.38 -13.35
C ARG A 322 16.74 27.48 -13.03
N ASP A 323 16.31 28.73 -12.88
CA ASP A 323 17.23 29.86 -12.73
C ASP A 323 17.96 29.83 -11.38
N THR A 324 17.28 29.41 -10.31
CA THR A 324 17.90 29.26 -8.98
C THR A 324 18.93 28.14 -9.00
N ILE A 325 18.58 26.99 -9.59
CA ILE A 325 19.49 25.85 -9.72
C ILE A 325 20.70 26.22 -10.56
N GLN A 326 20.51 26.85 -11.73
CA GLN A 326 21.60 27.23 -12.61
C GLN A 326 22.52 28.27 -11.95
N THR A 327 21.94 29.28 -11.29
CA THR A 327 22.72 30.28 -10.53
C THR A 327 23.58 29.58 -9.48
N PHE A 328 22.99 28.65 -8.74
CA PHE A 328 23.73 27.98 -7.66
C PHE A 328 24.75 26.95 -8.16
N LEU A 329 24.41 26.13 -9.14
CA LEU A 329 25.35 25.20 -9.76
C LEU A 329 26.51 25.95 -10.39
N SER A 330 26.26 27.10 -11.02
CA SER A 330 27.35 27.92 -11.57
C SER A 330 28.28 28.46 -10.47
N ALA A 331 27.71 28.90 -9.34
CA ALA A 331 28.45 29.32 -8.15
C ALA A 331 29.26 28.18 -7.50
N PHE A 332 28.73 26.95 -7.50
CA PHE A 332 29.40 25.79 -6.94
C PHE A 332 30.51 25.24 -7.86
N LEU A 333 30.27 25.17 -9.16
CA LEU A 333 31.16 24.51 -10.11
C LEU A 333 32.25 25.41 -10.69
N PHE A 334 31.97 26.70 -10.90
CA PHE A 334 32.85 27.59 -11.67
C PHE A 334 33.42 28.77 -10.88
N GLU A 335 32.72 29.22 -9.82
CA GLU A 335 33.15 30.39 -9.06
C GLU A 335 34.23 30.07 -8.01
N ASP A 336 34.90 31.13 -7.55
CA ASP A 336 35.96 31.08 -6.55
C ASP A 336 35.47 31.58 -5.17
N ALA A 337 36.36 31.67 -4.19
CA ALA A 337 36.01 32.17 -2.86
C ALA A 337 35.58 33.66 -2.83
N SER A 338 35.67 34.41 -3.94
CA SER A 338 35.30 35.82 -4.00
C SER A 338 33.78 36.06 -3.97
N ILE A 339 32.99 35.03 -4.25
CA ILE A 339 31.52 35.07 -4.12
C ILE A 339 31.06 35.19 -2.65
N LEU A 340 31.91 34.81 -1.70
CA LEU A 340 31.63 34.87 -0.26
C LEU A 340 31.71 36.32 0.24
N ALA A 341 30.63 37.08 0.03
CA ALA A 341 30.52 38.46 0.47
C ALA A 341 29.91 38.62 1.87
N THR A 342 29.21 37.59 2.36
CA THR A 342 28.49 37.60 3.65
C THR A 342 28.64 36.26 4.34
N HIS A 343 28.48 36.24 5.67
CA HIS A 343 28.49 35.03 6.48
C HIS A 343 27.58 35.19 7.71
N TRP A 344 27.11 34.07 8.24
CA TRP A 344 26.31 34.04 9.46
C TRP A 344 27.19 34.05 10.72
N VAL A 345 26.81 34.86 11.70
CA VAL A 345 27.46 34.97 13.00
C VAL A 345 26.41 34.81 14.10
N ARG A 346 26.79 34.20 15.21
CA ARG A 346 25.96 34.12 16.40
C ARG A 346 26.06 35.42 17.19
N ASP A 347 24.95 36.13 17.33
CA ASP A 347 24.82 37.36 18.11
C ASP A 347 23.86 37.11 19.29
N GLY A 348 24.41 36.60 20.40
CA GLY A 348 23.62 36.11 21.54
C GLY A 348 22.80 34.87 21.20
N ASP A 349 21.48 34.98 21.32
CA ASP A 349 20.51 33.94 20.98
C ASP A 349 19.98 34.04 19.54
N MET A 350 20.40 35.06 18.77
CA MET A 350 19.97 35.28 17.39
C MET A 350 21.12 35.08 16.38
N HIS A 351 20.76 34.73 15.14
CA HIS A 351 21.69 34.65 14.01
C HIS A 351 21.66 35.94 13.20
N SER A 352 22.81 36.51 12.88
CA SER A 352 22.91 37.71 12.03
C SER A 352 23.85 37.52 10.86
N LEU A 353 23.49 38.10 9.70
CA LEU A 353 24.30 38.04 8.49
C LEU A 353 25.23 39.26 8.44
N GLN A 354 26.55 39.02 8.44
CA GLN A 354 27.57 40.07 8.45
C GLN A 354 28.40 40.08 7.15
N PRO A 355 28.77 41.27 6.62
CA PRO A 355 29.62 41.37 5.44
C PRO A 355 31.05 40.92 5.74
N VAL A 356 31.69 40.28 4.75
CA VAL A 356 33.09 39.81 4.79
C VAL A 356 33.92 40.59 3.78
N THR A 357 35.18 40.83 4.13
CA THR A 357 36.17 41.36 3.19
C THR A 357 36.39 40.36 2.06
N ARG A 358 35.95 40.70 0.84
CA ARG A 358 36.06 39.82 -0.33
C ARG A 358 37.53 39.46 -0.61
N PRO A 359 37.87 38.16 -0.77
CA PRO A 359 39.21 37.78 -1.21
C PRO A 359 39.49 38.26 -2.65
N PRO A 360 40.78 38.42 -3.02
CA PRO A 360 41.15 38.66 -4.41
C PRO A 360 40.68 37.49 -5.28
N ARG A 361 40.26 37.78 -6.51
CA ARG A 361 39.83 36.75 -7.48
C ARG A 361 40.98 35.81 -7.81
N THR A 362 40.69 34.52 -7.85
CA THR A 362 41.60 33.41 -8.15
C THR A 362 40.92 32.46 -9.13
N ASP A 363 41.63 31.91 -10.11
CA ASP A 363 41.06 30.97 -11.09
C ASP A 363 40.79 29.56 -10.50
N THR A 364 40.88 29.38 -9.17
CA THR A 364 40.69 28.11 -8.48
C THR A 364 39.22 27.84 -8.20
N ARG A 365 38.73 26.66 -8.58
CA ARG A 365 37.34 26.21 -8.33
C ARG A 365 37.21 25.64 -6.92
N VAL A 366 37.28 26.52 -5.92
CA VAL A 366 37.45 26.13 -4.50
C VAL A 366 36.38 25.16 -3.99
N PHE A 367 35.11 25.36 -4.35
CA PHE A 367 34.00 24.52 -3.89
C PHE A 367 33.96 23.16 -4.61
N PHE A 368 34.26 23.17 -5.92
CA PHE A 368 34.43 21.95 -6.71
C PHE A 368 35.64 21.13 -6.24
N ASP A 369 36.76 21.78 -5.92
CA ASP A 369 37.94 21.11 -5.36
C ASP A 369 37.64 20.52 -3.96
N ALA A 370 36.73 21.13 -3.19
CA ALA A 370 36.23 20.56 -1.93
C ALA A 370 35.42 19.27 -2.16
N LEU A 371 34.62 19.22 -3.24
CA LEU A 371 33.95 17.99 -3.68
C LEU A 371 34.96 16.91 -4.11
N LEU A 372 35.99 17.27 -4.88
CA LEU A 372 37.05 16.31 -5.25
C LEU A 372 37.80 15.80 -4.00
N CYS A 373 38.06 16.67 -3.03
CA CYS A 373 38.67 16.30 -1.75
C CYS A 373 37.79 15.36 -0.90
N ALA A 374 36.47 15.34 -1.11
CA ALA A 374 35.53 14.44 -0.45
C ALA A 374 35.67 12.98 -0.92
N PHE A 375 36.16 12.77 -2.14
CA PHE A 375 36.37 11.46 -2.75
C PHE A 375 37.80 10.92 -2.58
N ASP A 376 38.66 11.66 -1.88
CA ASP A 376 40.03 11.26 -1.64
C ASP A 376 40.10 10.03 -0.72
N SER A 377 40.35 8.87 -1.33
CA SER A 377 40.44 7.58 -0.64
C SER A 377 41.58 7.51 0.39
N SER A 378 42.55 8.43 0.37
CA SER A 378 43.62 8.48 1.38
C SER A 378 43.15 8.86 2.77
N LYS A 379 42.02 9.57 2.88
CA LYS A 379 41.46 10.05 4.15
C LYS A 379 40.54 9.02 4.84
N ASN A 380 40.18 7.93 4.16
CA ASN A 380 39.26 6.88 4.65
C ASN A 380 37.94 7.44 5.23
N ASP A 381 37.44 8.56 4.70
CA ASP A 381 36.23 9.23 5.16
C ASP A 381 35.04 8.91 4.23
N ASP A 382 34.54 7.69 4.36
CA ASP A 382 33.37 7.21 3.61
C ASP A 382 32.12 8.07 3.85
N TYR A 383 32.01 8.69 5.02
CA TYR A 383 30.88 9.53 5.39
C TYR A 383 30.79 10.76 4.49
N LEU A 384 31.91 11.43 4.24
CA LEU A 384 31.98 12.57 3.33
C LEU A 384 31.86 12.16 1.85
N SER A 385 32.49 11.05 1.45
CA SER A 385 32.37 10.54 0.08
C SER A 385 30.93 10.20 -0.30
N PHE A 386 30.17 9.61 0.63
CA PHE A 386 28.76 9.25 0.41
C PHE A 386 27.89 10.47 0.04
N TYR A 387 27.95 11.55 0.83
CA TYR A 387 27.14 12.75 0.54
C TYR A 387 27.65 13.56 -0.65
N GLY A 388 28.95 13.53 -0.94
CA GLY A 388 29.47 14.06 -2.20
C GLY A 388 28.92 13.32 -3.42
N LEU A 389 28.83 11.98 -3.35
CA LEU A 389 28.22 11.17 -4.41
C LEU A 389 26.71 11.44 -4.52
N MET A 390 26.04 11.69 -3.38
CA MET A 390 24.62 12.04 -3.36
C MET A 390 24.34 13.36 -4.06
N LEU A 391 25.20 14.35 -3.85
CA LEU A 391 25.09 15.61 -4.56
C LEU A 391 25.22 15.41 -6.07
N ILE A 392 26.21 14.64 -6.54
CA ILE A 392 26.37 14.36 -7.98
C ILE A 392 25.15 13.62 -8.54
N TYR A 393 24.64 12.62 -7.82
CA TYR A 393 23.42 11.92 -8.22
C TYR A 393 22.22 12.88 -8.31
N ALA A 394 22.03 13.77 -7.33
CA ALA A 394 20.98 14.78 -7.35
C ALA A 394 21.11 15.74 -8.55
N MET A 395 22.34 16.13 -8.89
CA MET A 395 22.60 16.95 -10.09
C MET A 395 22.18 16.24 -11.39
N PHE A 396 22.34 14.91 -11.49
CA PHE A 396 21.89 14.15 -12.67
C PHE A 396 20.38 13.92 -12.73
N GLN A 397 19.71 13.86 -11.58
CA GLN A 397 18.25 13.71 -11.52
C GLN A 397 17.51 15.01 -11.86
N ASN A 398 18.11 16.16 -11.53
CA ASN A 398 17.54 17.45 -11.84
C ASN A 398 17.76 17.77 -13.34
N LYS A 399 16.69 17.65 -14.14
CA LYS A 399 16.68 17.71 -15.63
C LYS A 399 16.90 19.12 -16.19
N VAL A 400 17.85 19.89 -15.65
CA VAL A 400 18.23 21.19 -16.22
C VAL A 400 19.01 20.94 -17.51
N ASP A 401 18.29 20.98 -18.63
CA ASP A 401 18.74 20.85 -20.03
C ASP A 401 19.82 19.81 -20.35
N SER A 402 19.36 18.74 -21.02
CA SER A 402 20.15 17.72 -21.72
C SER A 402 21.07 18.24 -22.84
N SER A 403 21.23 19.56 -23.03
CA SER A 403 22.07 20.15 -24.07
C SER A 403 23.47 20.54 -23.59
N ASN A 404 23.67 20.72 -22.28
CA ASN A 404 24.97 20.86 -21.65
C ASN A 404 24.88 20.19 -20.28
N PRO A 405 25.41 18.96 -20.09
CA PRO A 405 25.48 18.42 -18.74
C PRO A 405 26.19 19.44 -17.84
N PRO A 406 25.69 19.69 -16.61
CA PRO A 406 26.26 20.70 -15.72
C PRO A 406 27.75 20.46 -15.44
N MET A 407 28.25 19.27 -15.73
CA MET A 407 29.67 18.97 -15.77
C MET A 407 30.12 18.79 -17.22
N SER A 408 30.84 19.77 -17.77
CA SER A 408 31.90 19.43 -18.73
C SER A 408 32.80 18.46 -17.98
N CYS A 409 32.65 17.15 -18.21
CA CYS A 409 33.21 16.12 -17.33
C CYS A 409 34.72 16.28 -17.23
N ASP A 410 35.14 16.94 -16.15
CA ASP A 410 36.52 17.10 -15.77
C ASP A 410 37.03 15.70 -15.44
N GLU A 411 38.08 15.23 -16.13
CA GLU A 411 38.65 13.89 -15.94
C GLU A 411 38.93 13.59 -14.45
N ARG A 412 39.21 14.65 -13.68
CA ARG A 412 39.41 14.62 -12.22
C ARG A 412 38.25 13.98 -11.45
N ILE A 413 37.00 14.11 -11.90
CA ILE A 413 35.85 13.49 -11.21
C ILE A 413 35.87 11.99 -11.42
N ILE A 414 36.16 11.55 -12.64
CA ILE A 414 36.22 10.12 -12.97
C ILE A 414 37.38 9.49 -12.21
N ASP A 415 38.54 10.13 -12.18
CA ASP A 415 39.68 9.67 -11.38
C ASP A 415 39.33 9.56 -9.89
N ALA A 416 38.59 10.54 -9.36
CA ALA A 416 38.11 10.53 -7.98
C ALA A 416 37.11 9.38 -7.71
N LEU A 417 36.15 9.13 -8.61
CA LEU A 417 35.21 8.01 -8.52
C LEU A 417 35.92 6.66 -8.64
N LEU A 418 36.91 6.55 -9.54
CA LEU A 418 37.75 5.35 -9.69
C LEU A 418 38.63 5.11 -8.46
N SER A 419 39.02 6.16 -7.73
CA SER A 419 39.71 6.05 -6.44
C SER A 419 38.84 5.39 -5.37
N ILE A 420 37.52 5.66 -5.36
CA ILE A 420 36.56 5.00 -4.46
C ILE A 420 36.40 3.52 -4.82
N VAL A 421 36.29 3.21 -6.11
CA VAL A 421 36.21 1.83 -6.61
C VAL A 421 37.50 1.06 -6.26
N ASP A 422 38.67 1.67 -6.42
CA ASP A 422 39.96 1.11 -6.02
C ASP A 422 40.06 0.89 -4.51
N ALA A 423 39.51 1.80 -3.71
CA ALA A 423 39.49 1.70 -2.26
C ALA A 423 38.73 0.45 -1.78
N ALA A 424 37.63 0.07 -2.44
CA ALA A 424 36.91 -1.17 -2.13
C ALA A 424 37.79 -2.43 -2.33
N GLY A 425 38.79 -2.34 -3.20
CA GLY A 425 39.82 -3.36 -3.44
C GLY A 425 40.79 -3.58 -2.27
N LYS A 426 40.89 -2.66 -1.31
CA LYS A 426 41.89 -2.70 -0.22
C LYS A 426 41.36 -3.45 1.01
N GLU A 427 42.25 -4.11 1.77
CA GLU A 427 41.89 -4.92 2.95
C GLU A 427 41.38 -4.10 4.14
N ASP A 428 41.92 -2.90 4.36
CA ASP A 428 41.56 -2.00 5.47
C ASP A 428 40.49 -0.96 5.10
N SER A 429 39.73 -1.19 4.02
CA SER A 429 38.75 -0.22 3.55
C SER A 429 37.59 -0.05 4.54
N ARG A 430 37.33 1.21 4.93
CA ARG A 430 36.17 1.61 5.75
C ARG A 430 35.01 2.09 4.87
N LEU A 431 34.84 1.46 3.71
CA LEU A 431 33.80 1.82 2.76
C LEU A 431 32.52 1.05 3.08
N ARG A 432 31.36 1.71 3.02
CA ARG A 432 30.06 1.04 3.11
C ARG A 432 29.62 0.53 1.73
N PRO A 433 28.93 -0.63 1.65
CA PRO A 433 28.30 -1.14 0.42
C PRO A 433 27.49 -0.11 -0.34
N ILE A 434 26.65 0.66 0.37
CA ILE A 434 25.81 1.70 -0.23
C ILE A 434 26.62 2.83 -0.91
N THR A 435 27.80 3.16 -0.40
CA THR A 435 28.69 4.17 -1.00
C THR A 435 29.26 3.67 -2.33
N LEU A 436 29.67 2.39 -2.39
CA LEU A 436 30.16 1.78 -3.62
C LEU A 436 29.03 1.62 -4.65
N GLU A 437 27.85 1.22 -4.22
CA GLU A 437 26.66 1.11 -5.06
C GLU A 437 26.34 2.45 -5.72
N LEU A 438 26.31 3.53 -4.94
CA LEU A 438 26.05 4.87 -5.43
C LEU A 438 27.16 5.37 -6.38
N ALA A 439 28.43 5.10 -6.07
CA ALA A 439 29.54 5.41 -6.98
C ALA A 439 29.38 4.70 -8.33
N CYS A 440 28.99 3.43 -8.33
CA CYS A 440 28.72 2.68 -9.57
C CYS A 440 27.52 3.26 -10.35
N LEU A 441 26.48 3.73 -9.67
CA LEU A 441 25.34 4.37 -10.32
C LEU A 441 25.69 5.71 -10.95
N VAL A 442 26.44 6.56 -10.24
CA VAL A 442 26.92 7.84 -10.76
C VAL A 442 27.83 7.61 -11.98
N LEU A 443 28.74 6.63 -11.92
CA LEU A 443 29.58 6.25 -13.07
C LEU A 443 28.73 5.83 -14.28
N ARG A 444 27.67 5.03 -14.08
CA ARG A 444 26.74 4.66 -15.16
C ARG A 444 26.03 5.89 -15.74
N GLN A 445 25.56 6.82 -14.90
CA GLN A 445 24.89 8.04 -15.37
C GLN A 445 25.82 8.94 -16.18
N ILE A 446 27.09 9.07 -15.78
CA ILE A 446 28.11 9.80 -16.55
C ILE A 446 28.32 9.15 -17.92
N LEU A 447 28.41 7.83 -17.98
CA LEU A 447 28.61 7.09 -19.24
C LEU A 447 27.44 7.19 -20.22
N LEU A 448 26.21 7.36 -19.73
CA LEU A 448 25.05 7.61 -20.60
C LEU A 448 25.08 8.98 -21.28
N VAL A 449 25.90 9.90 -20.77
CA VAL A 449 25.96 11.30 -21.22
C VAL A 449 27.23 11.58 -22.04
N VAL A 450 28.32 10.84 -21.81
CA VAL A 450 29.64 11.12 -22.39
C VAL A 450 30.19 9.92 -23.16
N ASP A 451 30.24 10.03 -24.50
CA ASP A 451 30.85 9.04 -25.41
C ASP A 451 32.38 9.25 -25.53
N HIS A 452 33.15 8.84 -24.51
CA HIS A 452 34.62 8.78 -24.61
C HIS A 452 35.15 7.35 -24.40
N ASP A 453 35.66 6.74 -25.48
CA ASP A 453 36.26 5.38 -25.48
C ASP A 453 37.37 5.19 -24.43
N GLN A 454 38.16 6.24 -24.17
CA GLN A 454 39.23 6.20 -23.17
C GLN A 454 38.68 6.03 -21.74
N MET A 455 37.54 6.66 -21.42
CA MET A 455 36.90 6.56 -20.11
C MET A 455 36.31 5.15 -19.91
N HIS A 456 35.69 4.59 -20.94
CA HIS A 456 35.23 3.19 -20.93
C HIS A 456 36.37 2.21 -20.63
N SER A 457 37.53 2.41 -21.27
CA SER A 457 38.71 1.56 -21.06
C SER A 457 39.29 1.66 -19.65
N SER A 458 39.35 2.87 -19.08
CA SER A 458 39.86 3.12 -17.73
C SER A 458 38.95 2.49 -16.65
N ILE A 459 37.64 2.67 -16.78
CA ILE A 459 36.64 2.09 -15.86
C ILE A 459 36.67 0.56 -15.95
N SER A 460 36.68 -0.01 -17.15
CA SER A 460 36.72 -1.47 -17.36
C SER A 460 38.00 -2.11 -16.80
N SER A 461 39.16 -1.47 -17.04
CA SER A 461 40.45 -1.91 -16.50
C SER A 461 40.45 -1.89 -14.96
N LYS A 462 39.98 -0.81 -14.35
CA LYS A 462 39.92 -0.69 -12.89
C LYS A 462 38.91 -1.66 -12.27
N ALA A 463 37.73 -1.83 -12.85
CA ALA A 463 36.74 -2.80 -12.40
C ALA A 463 37.27 -4.23 -12.44
N SER A 464 37.99 -4.60 -13.52
CA SER A 464 38.61 -5.93 -13.68
C SER A 464 39.71 -6.18 -12.64
N HIS A 465 40.54 -5.16 -12.35
CA HIS A 465 41.56 -5.24 -11.30
C HIS A 465 40.93 -5.48 -9.93
N VAL A 466 39.93 -4.67 -9.55
CA VAL A 466 39.25 -4.78 -8.26
C VAL A 466 38.49 -6.10 -8.13
N LEU A 467 37.88 -6.59 -9.22
CA LEU A 467 37.22 -7.89 -9.27
C LEU A 467 38.19 -9.03 -8.98
N THR A 468 39.41 -8.97 -9.54
CA THR A 468 40.47 -9.96 -9.26
C THR A 468 40.85 -9.94 -7.78
N CYS A 469 41.00 -8.76 -7.18
CA CYS A 469 41.26 -8.64 -5.74
C CYS A 469 40.14 -9.22 -4.86
N PHE A 470 38.87 -9.14 -5.30
CA PHE A 470 37.76 -9.79 -4.60
C PHE A 470 37.75 -11.30 -4.79
N VAL A 471 38.04 -11.78 -6.00
CA VAL A 471 38.15 -13.21 -6.31
C VAL A 471 39.23 -13.87 -5.46
N ASP A 472 40.42 -13.25 -5.37
CA ASP A 472 41.53 -13.78 -4.56
C ASP A 472 41.14 -13.88 -3.08
N ARG A 473 40.43 -12.88 -2.55
CA ARG A 473 39.95 -12.85 -1.17
C ARG A 473 38.84 -13.87 -0.91
N LEU A 474 37.81 -13.92 -1.76
CA LEU A 474 36.70 -14.87 -1.62
C LEU A 474 37.19 -16.31 -1.81
N GLY A 475 38.15 -16.55 -2.71
CA GLY A 475 38.71 -17.87 -2.99
C GLY A 475 39.34 -18.57 -1.77
N LEU A 476 39.85 -17.80 -0.80
CA LEU A 476 40.34 -18.33 0.48
C LEU A 476 39.21 -18.91 1.35
N TYR A 477 37.99 -18.40 1.21
CA TYR A 477 36.84 -18.73 2.06
C TYR A 477 35.88 -19.74 1.43
N VAL A 478 35.77 -19.77 0.10
CA VAL A 478 34.82 -20.64 -0.63
C VAL A 478 34.93 -22.11 -0.23
N ASN A 479 36.16 -22.63 -0.05
CA ASN A 479 36.39 -24.03 0.31
C ASN A 479 36.62 -24.26 1.81
N SER A 480 36.83 -23.21 2.62
CA SER A 480 37.15 -23.32 4.05
C SER A 480 35.94 -23.10 4.95
N GLU A 481 34.98 -22.27 4.54
CA GLU A 481 33.81 -21.91 5.34
C GLU A 481 32.54 -22.66 4.92
N ASN A 482 31.94 -23.41 5.85
CA ASN A 482 30.75 -24.22 5.58
C ASN A 482 29.48 -23.39 5.25
N LEU A 483 29.44 -22.14 5.73
CA LEU A 483 28.33 -21.19 5.59
C LEU A 483 28.46 -20.27 4.36
N PHE A 484 29.57 -20.36 3.62
CA PHE A 484 29.84 -19.46 2.50
C PHE A 484 28.74 -19.48 1.43
N LEU A 485 28.20 -20.67 1.14
CA LEU A 485 27.11 -20.83 0.18
C LEU A 485 25.84 -20.09 0.62
N GLU A 486 25.45 -20.18 1.89
CA GLU A 486 24.30 -19.44 2.41
C GLU A 486 24.53 -17.93 2.32
N TRP A 487 25.70 -17.46 2.76
CA TRP A 487 26.05 -16.04 2.68
C TRP A 487 25.98 -15.53 1.24
N PHE A 488 26.54 -16.27 0.28
CA PHE A 488 26.54 -15.87 -1.13
C PHE A 488 25.14 -15.77 -1.73
N GLU A 489 24.26 -16.75 -1.45
CA GLU A 489 22.87 -16.74 -1.95
C GLU A 489 22.02 -15.66 -1.29
N ASP A 490 22.15 -15.47 0.03
CA ASP A 490 21.38 -14.47 0.76
C ASP A 490 21.74 -13.04 0.33
N GLU A 491 23.04 -12.75 0.15
CA GLU A 491 23.50 -11.46 -0.35
C GLU A 491 23.10 -11.21 -1.81
N TYR A 492 23.11 -12.24 -2.66
CA TYR A 492 22.64 -12.11 -4.04
C TYR A 492 21.14 -11.80 -4.11
N ALA A 493 20.33 -12.44 -3.25
CA ALA A 493 18.91 -12.15 -3.17
C ALA A 493 18.64 -10.71 -2.72
N GLU A 494 19.39 -10.20 -1.73
CA GLU A 494 19.29 -8.80 -1.28
C GLU A 494 19.70 -7.82 -2.38
N PHE A 495 20.78 -8.13 -3.11
CA PHE A 495 21.24 -7.37 -4.27
C PHE A 495 20.19 -7.33 -5.40
N GLU A 496 19.56 -8.45 -5.73
CA GLU A 496 18.51 -8.52 -6.76
C GLU A 496 17.26 -7.72 -6.36
N ALA A 497 16.86 -7.79 -5.09
CA ALA A 497 15.75 -7.02 -4.56
C ALA A 497 16.02 -5.50 -4.57
N SER A 498 17.24 -5.08 -4.23
CA SER A 498 17.70 -3.69 -4.36
C SER A 498 17.74 -3.25 -5.83
N TYR A 499 18.10 -4.15 -6.75
CA TYR A 499 18.22 -3.82 -8.16
C TYR A 499 16.87 -3.58 -8.87
N VAL A 500 15.85 -4.39 -8.58
CA VAL A 500 14.51 -4.25 -9.19
C VAL A 500 13.82 -2.97 -8.73
N ASN A 501 14.10 -2.53 -7.51
CA ASN A 501 13.66 -1.23 -7.00
C ASN A 501 14.76 -0.21 -7.30
N HIS A 502 14.82 0.35 -8.52
CA HIS A 502 15.69 1.50 -8.83
C HIS A 502 15.84 2.39 -7.60
N ILE A 503 17.07 2.67 -7.13
CA ILE A 503 17.30 3.42 -5.88
C ILE A 503 16.44 4.68 -5.90
N LYS A 504 15.28 4.61 -5.25
CA LYS A 504 14.51 5.78 -4.88
C LYS A 504 15.31 6.38 -3.76
N LEU A 505 15.63 7.66 -3.86
CA LEU A 505 16.39 8.33 -2.82
C LEU A 505 15.66 8.28 -1.45
N GLU A 506 14.34 8.12 -1.47
CA GLU A 506 13.51 7.77 -0.30
C GLU A 506 14.01 6.53 0.48
N THR A 507 14.78 5.64 -0.16
CA THR A 507 15.37 4.43 0.43
C THR A 507 16.68 4.72 1.17
N ILE A 508 17.34 5.84 0.81
CA ILE A 508 18.51 6.37 1.49
C ILE A 508 18.00 7.09 2.74
N GLY A 509 17.76 6.30 3.79
CA GLY A 509 17.23 6.81 5.05
C GLY A 509 18.13 7.91 5.63
N TYR A 510 17.52 8.99 6.10
CA TYR A 510 18.11 10.09 6.89
C TYR A 510 18.94 9.59 8.09
N GLU A 511 18.75 8.32 8.50
CA GLU A 511 19.57 7.55 9.43
C GLU A 511 21.08 7.63 9.13
N MET A 512 21.42 7.85 7.86
CA MET A 512 22.79 7.97 7.38
C MET A 512 23.42 9.33 7.60
N LEU A 513 22.67 10.31 8.10
CA LEU A 513 23.21 11.60 8.52
C LEU A 513 23.77 11.54 9.94
N LEU A 514 23.54 10.47 10.69
CA LEU A 514 24.28 10.23 11.93
C LEU A 514 25.62 9.54 11.62
N PRO A 515 26.66 9.75 12.45
CA PRO A 515 27.95 9.10 12.28
C PRO A 515 27.84 7.57 12.10
N PRO A 516 28.67 6.94 11.26
CA PRO A 516 28.51 5.53 10.89
C PRO A 516 28.62 4.60 12.10
N CYS A 517 27.67 3.65 12.20
CA CYS A 517 27.67 2.61 13.23
C CYS A 517 28.62 1.46 12.87
N ASN A 518 29.36 0.98 13.86
CA ASN A 518 30.21 -0.22 13.74
C ASN A 518 29.66 -1.41 14.55
N THR A 519 28.40 -1.35 14.99
CA THR A 519 27.82 -2.36 15.89
C THR A 519 26.56 -2.98 15.27
N ALA A 520 26.47 -4.30 15.25
CA ALA A 520 25.28 -5.04 14.77
C ALA A 520 24.00 -4.74 15.59
N MET A 521 24.15 -4.34 16.86
CA MET A 521 23.05 -3.94 17.76
C MET A 521 22.36 -2.63 17.37
N SER A 522 22.86 -1.93 16.35
CA SER A 522 22.32 -0.66 15.86
C SER A 522 21.00 -0.80 15.10
N GLY A 523 20.60 -2.01 14.71
CA GLY A 523 19.38 -2.26 13.92
C GLY A 523 19.46 -1.82 12.45
N LEU A 524 20.62 -1.33 11.98
CA LEU A 524 20.87 -1.01 10.57
C LEU A 524 21.26 -2.28 9.79
N ALA A 525 20.72 -2.40 8.58
CA ALA A 525 21.13 -3.42 7.62
C ALA A 525 22.62 -3.31 7.28
N LEU A 526 23.26 -4.44 6.96
CA LEU A 526 24.71 -4.50 6.73
C LEU A 526 25.15 -3.56 5.60
N HIS A 527 24.33 -3.37 4.57
CA HIS A 527 24.66 -2.49 3.44
C HIS A 527 24.77 -0.98 3.83
N LYS A 528 24.15 -0.56 4.94
CA LYS A 528 24.16 0.83 5.46
C LYS A 528 25.21 1.11 6.53
N ARG A 529 25.93 0.10 7.03
CA ARG A 529 26.84 0.26 8.18
C ARG A 529 28.19 -0.40 7.92
N LEU A 530 29.14 -0.18 8.82
CA LEU A 530 30.44 -0.82 8.72
C LEU A 530 30.40 -2.24 9.33
N PRO A 531 31.17 -3.19 8.78
CA PRO A 531 31.20 -4.57 9.28
C PRO A 531 31.94 -4.64 10.63
N SER A 532 31.32 -5.32 11.59
CA SER A 532 31.78 -5.41 12.98
C SER A 532 32.58 -6.68 13.29
N GLY A 533 32.29 -7.78 12.58
CA GLY A 533 32.88 -9.10 12.77
C GLY A 533 33.41 -9.74 11.48
N PHE A 534 34.10 -10.88 11.63
CA PHE A 534 34.70 -11.62 10.51
C PHE A 534 33.66 -12.06 9.46
N GLU A 535 32.53 -12.62 9.90
CA GLU A 535 31.42 -13.00 9.01
C GLU A 535 30.89 -11.80 8.21
N GLU A 536 30.64 -10.68 8.88
CA GLU A 536 30.14 -9.46 8.23
C GLU A 536 31.13 -8.92 7.20
N ARG A 537 32.44 -9.02 7.46
CA ARG A 537 33.47 -8.61 6.48
C ARG A 537 33.41 -9.46 5.21
N ILE A 538 33.23 -10.78 5.33
CA ILE A 538 33.09 -11.66 4.16
C ILE A 538 31.83 -11.30 3.37
N ARG A 539 30.71 -11.10 4.07
CA ARG A 539 29.43 -10.70 3.45
C ARG A 539 29.51 -9.34 2.75
N THR A 540 30.18 -8.36 3.34
CA THR A 540 30.48 -7.06 2.70
C THR A 540 31.31 -7.23 1.42
N VAL A 541 32.31 -8.12 1.41
CA VAL A 541 33.11 -8.41 0.20
C VAL A 541 32.25 -9.07 -0.89
N ILE A 542 31.32 -9.95 -0.52
CA ILE A 542 30.35 -10.54 -1.46
C ILE A 542 29.46 -9.45 -2.08
N GLN A 543 28.94 -8.51 -1.27
CA GLN A 543 28.16 -7.36 -1.78
C GLN A 543 28.98 -6.51 -2.75
N PHE A 544 30.22 -6.14 -2.39
CA PHE A 544 31.12 -5.40 -3.28
C PHE A 544 31.39 -6.14 -4.59
N TYR A 545 31.60 -7.45 -4.53
CA TYR A 545 31.79 -8.30 -5.71
C TYR A 545 30.60 -8.18 -6.67
N PHE A 546 29.36 -8.25 -6.19
CA PHE A 546 28.18 -8.13 -7.05
C PHE A 546 28.05 -6.75 -7.71
N HIS A 547 28.28 -5.66 -6.97
CA HIS A 547 28.23 -4.30 -7.54
C HIS A 547 29.29 -4.08 -8.63
N ILE A 548 30.54 -4.50 -8.39
CA ILE A 548 31.65 -4.35 -9.35
C ILE A 548 31.53 -5.29 -10.54
N ARG A 549 31.11 -6.56 -10.31
CA ARG A 549 30.85 -7.50 -11.41
C ARG A 549 29.81 -6.95 -12.36
N LYS A 550 28.72 -6.41 -11.81
CA LYS A 550 27.66 -5.81 -12.62
C LYS A 550 28.17 -4.60 -13.40
N LEU A 551 28.94 -3.70 -12.76
CA LEU A 551 29.58 -2.59 -13.48
C LEU A 551 30.44 -3.12 -14.64
N SER A 552 31.28 -4.13 -14.42
CA SER A 552 32.12 -4.75 -15.46
C SER A 552 31.32 -5.38 -16.61
N LYS A 553 30.19 -6.04 -16.31
CA LYS A 553 29.28 -6.61 -17.32
C LYS A 553 28.55 -5.54 -18.12
N ASP A 554 28.08 -4.49 -17.46
CA ASP A 554 27.47 -3.32 -18.11
C ASP A 554 28.48 -2.67 -19.08
N MET A 555 29.75 -2.56 -18.69
CA MET A 555 30.81 -2.04 -19.57
C MET A 555 31.12 -2.94 -20.77
N SER A 556 30.88 -4.25 -20.65
CA SER A 556 31.16 -5.24 -21.69
C SER A 556 29.96 -5.46 -22.63
N GLY A 557 28.76 -5.01 -22.26
CA GLY A 557 27.51 -5.23 -23.01
C GLY A 557 26.96 -6.65 -22.93
N ASP A 558 27.53 -7.50 -22.06
CA ASP A 558 27.14 -8.90 -21.90
C ASP A 558 25.97 -9.02 -20.91
N ALA A 559 24.92 -9.75 -21.28
CA ALA A 559 23.87 -10.13 -20.34
C ALA A 559 24.39 -11.14 -19.30
N GLU A 560 24.02 -10.97 -18.03
CA GLU A 560 24.37 -11.92 -16.96
C GLU A 560 23.65 -13.26 -17.21
N THR A 561 24.44 -14.31 -17.45
CA THR A 561 23.95 -15.67 -17.75
C THR A 561 24.35 -16.69 -16.68
N GLU A 562 25.27 -16.33 -15.79
CA GLU A 562 25.83 -17.23 -14.77
C GLU A 562 25.12 -17.11 -13.41
N LEU A 563 24.39 -16.01 -13.19
CA LEU A 563 23.58 -15.74 -11.99
C LEU A 563 22.10 -15.54 -12.38
N PRO A 564 21.11 -16.04 -11.60
CA PRO A 564 21.25 -16.85 -10.39
C PRO A 564 21.87 -18.23 -10.66
N LEU A 565 22.53 -18.82 -9.67
CA LEU A 565 23.22 -20.11 -9.80
C LEU A 565 22.24 -21.24 -10.17
N GLN A 566 22.20 -21.63 -11.44
CA GLN A 566 21.40 -22.75 -11.93
C GLN A 566 22.23 -24.03 -11.97
N VAL A 567 21.94 -25.01 -11.10
CA VAL A 567 22.60 -26.32 -11.13
C VAL A 567 21.95 -27.20 -12.21
N GLY A 568 22.39 -27.03 -13.45
CA GLY A 568 22.26 -28.02 -14.54
C GLY A 568 20.90 -28.10 -15.24
N ASN A 569 20.92 -27.87 -16.56
CA ASN A 569 19.81 -27.95 -17.52
C ASN A 569 19.31 -29.38 -17.87
N ASN A 570 19.36 -30.35 -16.94
CA ASN A 570 18.97 -31.73 -17.25
C ASN A 570 17.57 -32.07 -16.73
N SER A 571 16.59 -32.09 -17.65
CA SER A 571 15.26 -32.73 -17.53
C SER A 571 14.73 -32.85 -16.09
N ALA A 572 14.58 -31.73 -15.38
CA ALA A 572 14.04 -31.72 -14.04
C ALA A 572 12.64 -32.35 -14.04
N VAL A 573 12.36 -33.21 -13.05
CA VAL A 573 11.05 -33.84 -12.89
C VAL A 573 10.08 -32.77 -12.39
N GLU A 574 8.91 -32.67 -13.01
CA GLU A 574 7.86 -31.72 -12.66
C GLU A 574 6.68 -32.43 -11.96
N VAL A 575 5.89 -31.67 -11.21
CA VAL A 575 4.69 -32.21 -10.55
C VAL A 575 3.67 -32.62 -11.63
N GLY A 576 3.21 -33.87 -11.57
CA GLY A 576 2.32 -34.47 -12.57
C GLY A 576 3.02 -35.36 -13.60
N ASP A 577 4.35 -35.40 -13.63
CA ASP A 577 5.09 -36.33 -14.48
C ASP A 577 4.86 -37.80 -14.06
N CYS A 578 4.91 -38.69 -15.05
CA CYS A 578 4.79 -40.14 -14.85
C CYS A 578 6.19 -40.79 -14.91
N ILE A 579 6.59 -41.44 -13.83
CA ILE A 579 7.87 -42.15 -13.70
C ILE A 579 7.61 -43.66 -13.77
N ASN A 580 8.37 -44.38 -14.60
CA ASN A 580 8.32 -45.84 -14.63
C ASN A 580 9.12 -46.42 -13.45
N LEU A 581 8.43 -47.13 -12.55
CA LEU A 581 8.99 -47.90 -11.44
C LEU A 581 9.33 -49.35 -11.84
N SER A 582 8.77 -49.85 -12.95
CA SER A 582 9.00 -51.20 -13.48
C SER A 582 10.01 -51.20 -14.64
N GLY A 583 11.29 -51.14 -14.29
CA GLY A 583 12.36 -51.57 -15.21
C GLY A 583 12.47 -53.09 -15.22
N PHE A 584 11.48 -53.82 -15.72
CA PHE A 584 11.59 -55.26 -15.99
C PHE A 584 11.29 -55.49 -17.48
N GLY A 585 12.33 -55.65 -18.31
CA GLY A 585 12.13 -56.17 -19.67
C GLY A 585 13.16 -55.86 -20.76
N ASP A 586 14.24 -55.10 -20.53
CA ASP A 586 15.27 -54.87 -21.55
C ASP A 586 16.68 -55.28 -21.03
N PRO A 587 17.42 -56.20 -21.69
CA PRO A 587 18.70 -56.71 -21.19
C PRO A 587 19.86 -55.69 -21.13
N ARG A 588 19.62 -54.40 -21.36
CA ARG A 588 20.67 -53.35 -21.33
C ARG A 588 20.54 -52.36 -20.18
N ASP A 589 19.43 -52.35 -19.45
CA ASP A 589 19.20 -51.44 -18.33
C ASP A 589 19.43 -52.16 -17.01
N VAL A 590 20.71 -52.25 -16.63
CA VAL A 590 21.12 -52.52 -15.25
C VAL A 590 20.85 -51.25 -14.43
N TYR A 591 20.49 -51.38 -13.15
CA TYR A 591 20.39 -50.32 -12.12
C TYR A 591 19.00 -49.75 -11.82
N MET A 592 18.11 -50.57 -11.26
CA MET A 592 17.27 -50.20 -10.10
C MET A 592 16.98 -51.50 -9.34
N ASP A 593 17.77 -51.78 -8.29
CA ASP A 593 17.38 -52.81 -7.33
C ASP A 593 16.15 -52.29 -6.55
N ASN A 594 15.24 -53.19 -6.14
CA ASN A 594 14.03 -52.89 -5.35
C ASN A 594 14.29 -52.14 -4.01
N SER A 595 15.54 -51.74 -3.73
CA SER A 595 16.01 -51.06 -2.54
C SER A 595 15.87 -49.52 -2.59
N ASP A 596 15.60 -48.92 -3.76
CA ASP A 596 15.61 -47.45 -3.93
C ASP A 596 14.25 -46.76 -3.72
N LEU A 597 13.17 -47.52 -3.58
CA LEU A 597 11.84 -47.00 -3.24
C LEU A 597 11.58 -47.17 -1.74
N LEU A 598 11.35 -46.05 -1.04
CA LEU A 598 11.01 -46.08 0.39
C LEU A 598 9.54 -45.72 0.57
N SER A 599 8.72 -46.67 1.02
CA SER A 599 7.34 -46.41 1.45
C SER A 599 7.35 -45.53 2.70
N CYS A 600 6.59 -44.43 2.67
CA CYS A 600 6.43 -43.57 3.82
C CYS A 600 5.00 -43.00 3.92
N VAL A 601 4.57 -42.74 5.15
CA VAL A 601 3.37 -41.97 5.43
C VAL A 601 3.82 -40.54 5.71
N VAL A 602 3.50 -39.64 4.79
CA VAL A 602 3.77 -38.21 4.90
C VAL A 602 2.66 -37.59 5.74
N VAL A 603 3.00 -37.19 6.97
CA VAL A 603 2.12 -36.50 7.90
C VAL A 603 2.38 -35.01 7.80
N LEU A 604 1.45 -34.27 7.19
CA LEU A 604 1.55 -32.82 7.07
C LEU A 604 1.17 -32.15 8.41
N ASN A 605 1.52 -30.87 8.58
CA ASN A 605 1.19 -30.05 9.77
C ASN A 605 -0.32 -29.96 10.14
N LYS A 606 -1.21 -30.54 9.32
CA LYS A 606 -2.66 -30.67 9.54
C LYS A 606 -3.10 -32.09 9.99
N ASN A 607 -2.18 -32.97 10.41
CA ASN A 607 -2.43 -34.40 10.71
C ASN A 607 -2.98 -35.23 9.53
N GLU A 608 -2.98 -34.69 8.32
CA GLU A 608 -3.31 -35.41 7.09
C GLU A 608 -2.20 -36.43 6.80
N ARG A 609 -2.58 -37.71 6.68
CA ARG A 609 -1.68 -38.83 6.46
C ARG A 609 -1.76 -39.28 5.01
N LEU A 610 -0.74 -38.97 4.22
CA LEU A 610 -0.65 -39.34 2.82
C LEU A 610 0.35 -40.48 2.65
N SER A 611 -0.11 -41.64 2.20
CA SER A 611 0.79 -42.75 1.83
C SER A 611 1.45 -42.43 0.49
N ARG A 612 2.78 -42.34 0.48
CA ARG A 612 3.61 -41.96 -0.68
C ARG A 612 4.87 -42.81 -0.71
N PHE A 613 5.54 -42.84 -1.86
CA PHE A 613 6.90 -43.37 -1.97
C PHE A 613 7.88 -42.22 -2.10
N LEU A 614 8.94 -42.25 -1.29
CA LEU A 614 10.05 -41.32 -1.35
C LEU A 614 11.09 -41.85 -2.34
N VAL A 615 11.38 -41.02 -3.35
CA VAL A 615 12.44 -41.22 -4.33
C VAL A 615 13.38 -40.02 -4.26
N THR A 616 14.68 -40.28 -4.17
CA THR A 616 15.69 -39.23 -4.18
C THR A 616 16.47 -39.32 -5.48
N ASP A 617 16.44 -38.25 -6.27
CA ASP A 617 17.36 -38.06 -7.40
C ASP A 617 18.62 -37.32 -6.92
N ARG A 618 19.46 -36.83 -7.84
CA ARG A 618 20.70 -36.10 -7.50
C ARG A 618 20.48 -34.73 -6.88
N LEU A 619 19.48 -34.01 -7.36
CA LEU A 619 19.18 -32.64 -6.96
C LEU A 619 17.78 -32.49 -6.36
N GLN A 620 16.92 -33.50 -6.54
CA GLN A 620 15.50 -33.43 -6.21
C GLN A 620 15.06 -34.52 -5.22
N LEU A 621 14.24 -34.12 -4.26
CA LEU A 621 13.40 -34.96 -3.42
C LEU A 621 12.05 -35.11 -4.14
N ILE A 622 11.65 -36.34 -4.44
CA ILE A 622 10.44 -36.63 -5.21
C ILE A 622 9.51 -37.52 -4.37
N LEU A 623 8.26 -37.11 -4.21
CA LEU A 623 7.21 -37.95 -3.63
C LEU A 623 6.28 -38.43 -4.74
N VAL A 624 6.15 -39.75 -4.87
CA VAL A 624 5.33 -40.38 -5.90
C VAL A 624 4.18 -41.20 -5.32
N GLU A 625 3.10 -41.29 -6.09
CA GLU A 625 1.94 -42.13 -5.80
C GLU A 625 1.81 -43.19 -6.91
N PRO A 626 1.57 -44.47 -6.59
CA PRO A 626 1.41 -45.50 -7.62
C PRO A 626 0.20 -45.21 -8.51
N ASP A 627 0.37 -45.31 -9.83
CA ASP A 627 -0.73 -45.14 -10.78
C ASP A 627 -1.66 -46.37 -10.72
N THR A 628 -2.95 -46.11 -10.50
CA THR A 628 -3.99 -47.15 -10.44
C THR A 628 -4.29 -47.75 -11.82
N ARG A 629 -3.87 -47.10 -12.91
CA ARG A 629 -4.20 -47.50 -14.28
C ARG A 629 -3.12 -48.33 -14.96
N LYS A 630 -1.87 -48.26 -14.49
CA LYS A 630 -0.73 -49.02 -15.01
C LYS A 630 0.14 -49.52 -13.86
N ALA A 631 0.18 -50.84 -13.68
CA ALA A 631 1.11 -51.47 -12.76
C ALA A 631 2.55 -51.09 -13.15
N GLY A 632 3.33 -50.62 -12.17
CA GLY A 632 4.73 -50.24 -12.37
C GLY A 632 4.96 -48.78 -12.77
N TRP A 633 3.95 -47.91 -12.81
CA TRP A 633 4.12 -46.46 -13.03
C TRP A 633 3.71 -45.66 -11.78
N ALA A 634 4.35 -44.51 -11.57
CA ALA A 634 4.03 -43.60 -10.47
C ALA A 634 3.84 -42.17 -10.98
N ILE A 635 2.92 -41.45 -10.35
CA ILE A 635 2.66 -40.05 -10.62
C ILE A 635 3.38 -39.22 -9.57
N VAL A 636 4.14 -38.22 -10.02
CA VAL A 636 4.86 -37.29 -9.16
C VAL A 636 3.86 -36.33 -8.52
N ARG A 637 3.83 -36.31 -7.18
CA ARG A 637 2.94 -35.46 -6.38
C ARG A 637 3.64 -34.27 -5.76
N PHE A 638 4.93 -34.38 -5.51
CA PHE A 638 5.75 -33.29 -4.98
C PHE A 638 7.18 -33.43 -5.45
N VAL A 639 7.80 -32.30 -5.78
CA VAL A 639 9.21 -32.18 -6.10
C VAL A 639 9.77 -31.03 -5.26
N GLY A 640 10.86 -31.28 -4.56
CA GLY A 640 11.61 -30.30 -3.80
C GLY A 640 13.09 -30.38 -4.10
N LEU A 641 13.84 -29.29 -3.95
CA LEU A 641 15.29 -29.31 -4.12
C LEU A 641 15.95 -29.87 -2.85
N LEU A 642 16.87 -30.84 -2.99
CA LEU A 642 17.55 -31.48 -1.86
C LEU A 642 18.38 -30.50 -1.03
N GLN A 643 18.91 -29.45 -1.66
CA GLN A 643 19.71 -28.41 -1.00
C GLN A 643 18.93 -27.66 0.09
N ASP A 644 17.63 -27.46 -0.17
CA ASP A 644 16.71 -26.66 0.64
C ASP A 644 15.98 -27.54 1.68
N THR A 645 16.47 -28.78 1.87
CA THR A 645 15.87 -29.73 2.82
C THR A 645 16.55 -29.68 4.20
N GLN A 646 15.78 -29.37 5.24
CA GLN A 646 16.18 -29.60 6.63
C GLN A 646 15.61 -30.93 7.11
N ILE A 647 16.47 -31.78 7.68
CA ILE A 647 16.12 -33.13 8.12
C ILE A 647 16.45 -33.25 9.60
N SER A 648 15.45 -33.47 10.43
CA SER A 648 15.62 -33.77 11.87
C SER A 648 14.98 -35.11 12.21
N GLY A 649 15.65 -35.89 13.05
CA GLY A 649 15.08 -37.12 13.59
C GLY A 649 14.17 -36.78 14.77
N ASP A 650 13.03 -37.45 14.89
CA ASP A 650 12.18 -37.31 16.06
C ASP A 650 12.79 -38.10 17.25
N PRO A 651 13.14 -37.46 18.38
CA PRO A 651 13.64 -38.16 19.55
C PRO A 651 12.59 -39.07 20.21
N SER A 652 11.29 -38.86 19.95
CA SER A 652 10.19 -39.64 20.53
C SER A 652 9.80 -40.87 19.72
N ASP A 653 10.06 -40.89 18.41
CA ASP A 653 9.71 -41.99 17.50
C ASP A 653 10.84 -42.26 16.50
N SER A 654 11.55 -43.36 16.73
CA SER A 654 12.68 -43.81 15.92
C SER A 654 12.29 -44.12 14.47
N ARG A 655 11.00 -44.28 14.15
CA ARG A 655 10.51 -44.54 12.79
C ARG A 655 10.12 -43.29 12.01
N SER A 656 10.37 -42.09 12.56
CA SER A 656 9.92 -40.85 11.94
C SER A 656 11.02 -39.80 11.73
N LEU A 657 10.91 -39.08 10.61
CA LEU A 657 11.77 -37.96 10.22
C LEU A 657 10.93 -36.71 10.00
N HIS A 658 11.35 -35.60 10.57
CA HIS A 658 10.84 -34.28 10.21
C HIS A 658 11.63 -33.73 9.03
N VAL A 659 10.93 -33.48 7.92
CA VAL A 659 11.50 -32.94 6.68
C VAL A 659 10.84 -31.60 6.39
N VAL A 660 11.64 -30.56 6.33
CA VAL A 660 11.25 -29.22 5.86
C VAL A 660 11.95 -28.98 4.53
N VAL A 661 11.21 -28.68 3.48
CA VAL A 661 11.75 -28.25 2.19
C VAL A 661 11.45 -26.76 2.06
N GLU A 662 12.47 -25.92 1.99
CA GLU A 662 12.37 -24.49 1.75
C GLU A 662 12.29 -24.19 0.26
N GLY A 663 11.61 -23.09 -0.09
CA GLY A 663 11.49 -22.59 -1.46
C GLY A 663 12.51 -21.51 -1.75
N GLN A 664 12.64 -21.16 -3.03
CA GLN A 664 13.47 -20.04 -3.44
C GLN A 664 12.99 -18.73 -2.79
N PRO A 665 13.92 -17.82 -2.44
CA PRO A 665 13.56 -16.53 -1.88
C PRO A 665 12.65 -15.77 -2.85
N ASN A 666 11.48 -15.37 -2.37
CA ASN A 666 10.53 -14.57 -3.15
C ASN A 666 10.91 -13.07 -3.08
N ARG A 667 10.26 -12.19 -3.85
CA ARG A 667 10.51 -10.72 -3.90
C ARG A 667 10.54 -9.99 -2.53
N GLN A 668 10.18 -10.66 -1.43
CA GLN A 668 10.19 -10.16 -0.05
C GLN A 668 11.25 -10.83 0.86
N LEU A 669 12.29 -11.45 0.29
CA LEU A 669 13.51 -11.88 1.01
C LEU A 669 13.32 -12.89 2.16
N LYS A 670 12.25 -13.69 2.15
CA LYS A 670 12.07 -14.82 3.09
C LYS A 670 11.91 -16.15 2.36
N ARG A 671 12.73 -17.14 2.74
CA ARG A 671 12.60 -18.55 2.31
C ARG A 671 11.33 -19.14 2.95
N GLN A 672 10.26 -19.33 2.17
CA GLN A 672 9.04 -19.99 2.65
C GLN A 672 9.19 -21.52 2.54
N ALA A 673 8.74 -22.27 3.54
CA ALA A 673 8.74 -23.73 3.48
C ALA A 673 7.72 -24.25 2.44
N LEU A 674 8.20 -24.81 1.33
CA LEU A 674 7.39 -25.52 0.32
C LEU A 674 6.73 -26.78 0.89
N LEU A 675 7.41 -27.47 1.82
CA LEU A 675 6.89 -28.64 2.51
C LEU A 675 7.38 -28.63 3.95
N THR A 676 6.48 -28.87 4.91
CA THR A 676 6.86 -29.19 6.29
C THR A 676 6.04 -30.40 6.70
N ALA A 677 6.72 -31.53 6.84
CA ALA A 677 6.06 -32.81 7.02
C ALA A 677 6.87 -33.75 7.91
N ARG A 678 6.17 -34.61 8.64
CA ARG A 678 6.75 -35.76 9.35
C ARG A 678 6.57 -37.00 8.49
N PHE A 679 7.66 -37.58 8.01
CA PHE A 679 7.67 -38.82 7.26
C PHE A 679 7.79 -39.97 8.24
N VAL A 680 6.78 -40.85 8.28
CA VAL A 680 6.74 -42.04 9.12
C VAL A 680 6.98 -43.27 8.26
N PHE A 681 7.95 -44.10 8.63
CA PHE A 681 8.36 -45.30 7.90
C PHE A 681 7.90 -46.56 8.66
N ASP A 682 7.82 -47.69 7.96
CA ASP A 682 7.35 -48.96 8.54
C ASP A 682 8.26 -49.45 9.69
N ASP A 683 9.58 -49.27 9.53
CA ASP A 683 10.62 -49.67 10.48
C ASP A 683 11.73 -48.61 10.64
N HIS A 684 12.54 -48.76 11.70
CA HIS A 684 13.67 -47.87 11.98
C HIS A 684 14.77 -47.96 10.91
N ILE A 685 14.91 -49.11 10.24
CA ILE A 685 15.95 -49.34 9.22
C ILE A 685 15.67 -48.49 7.97
N ARG A 686 14.43 -48.48 7.48
CA ARG A 686 13.98 -47.64 6.35
C ARG A 686 14.01 -46.16 6.70
N CYS A 687 13.66 -45.80 7.94
CA CYS A 687 13.79 -44.44 8.45
C CYS A 687 15.26 -43.96 8.39
N MET A 688 16.20 -44.76 8.88
CA MET A 688 17.63 -44.41 8.85
C MET A 688 18.21 -44.41 7.42
N ALA A 689 17.76 -45.31 6.55
CA ALA A 689 18.13 -45.31 5.14
C ALA A 689 17.64 -44.05 4.42
N ALA A 690 16.40 -43.59 4.69
CA ALA A 690 15.86 -42.34 4.16
C ALA A 690 16.69 -41.13 4.64
N LYS A 691 17.01 -41.08 5.94
CA LYS A 691 17.82 -40.01 6.54
C LYS A 691 19.20 -39.93 5.87
N GLN A 692 19.90 -41.05 5.75
CA GLN A 692 21.22 -41.09 5.10
C GLN A 692 21.17 -40.66 3.63
N ARG A 693 20.18 -41.13 2.86
CA ARG A 693 20.02 -40.76 1.45
C ARG A 693 19.75 -39.27 1.28
N LEU A 694 18.82 -38.71 2.05
CA LEU A 694 18.48 -37.29 2.00
C LEU A 694 19.66 -36.40 2.43
N THR A 695 20.37 -36.76 3.51
CA THR A 695 21.56 -36.01 3.96
C THR A 695 22.69 -36.06 2.94
N LYS A 696 22.98 -37.23 2.35
CA LYS A 696 24.00 -37.39 1.31
C LYS A 696 23.62 -36.65 0.02
N GLY A 697 22.35 -36.69 -0.37
CA GLY A 697 21.80 -35.95 -1.50
C GLY A 697 21.96 -34.44 -1.33
N ARG A 698 21.62 -33.91 -0.14
CA ARG A 698 21.82 -32.48 0.20
C ARG A 698 23.30 -32.07 0.14
N GLN A 699 24.20 -32.87 0.70
CA GLN A 699 25.64 -32.60 0.62
C GLN A 699 26.15 -32.59 -0.82
N THR A 700 25.64 -33.49 -1.67
CA THR A 700 25.99 -33.54 -3.09
C THR A 700 25.47 -32.31 -3.84
N ALA A 701 24.22 -31.89 -3.59
CA ALA A 701 23.64 -30.70 -4.19
C ALA A 701 24.37 -29.41 -3.77
N ARG A 702 24.72 -29.27 -2.48
CA ARG A 702 25.58 -28.17 -1.99
C ARG A 702 26.94 -28.16 -2.66
N GLY A 703 27.58 -29.33 -2.79
CA GLY A 703 28.87 -29.47 -3.47
C GLY A 703 28.81 -29.03 -4.93
N LEU A 704 27.74 -29.33 -5.65
CA LEU A 704 27.55 -28.90 -7.04
C LEU A 704 27.35 -27.39 -7.19
N LYS A 705 26.60 -26.74 -6.28
CA LYS A 705 26.48 -25.27 -6.25
C LYS A 705 27.79 -24.60 -5.89
N LEU A 706 28.50 -25.12 -4.90
CA LEU A 706 29.80 -24.59 -4.51
C LEU A 706 30.81 -24.72 -5.65
N GLN A 707 30.75 -25.81 -6.43
CA GLN A 707 31.52 -25.95 -7.67
C GLN A 707 31.13 -24.90 -8.73
N ALA A 708 29.84 -24.60 -8.90
CA ALA A 708 29.41 -23.52 -9.79
C ALA A 708 29.92 -22.14 -9.33
N ILE A 709 30.00 -21.90 -8.03
CA ILE A 709 30.63 -20.69 -7.46
C ILE A 709 32.15 -20.70 -7.69
N CYS A 710 32.83 -21.84 -7.53
CA CYS A 710 34.25 -21.96 -7.86
C CYS A 710 34.52 -21.70 -9.35
N ASP A 711 33.63 -22.17 -10.23
CA ASP A 711 33.71 -21.91 -11.67
C ASP A 711 33.49 -20.42 -11.96
N LEU A 712 32.51 -19.77 -11.30
CA LEU A 712 32.23 -18.34 -11.38
C LEU A 712 33.40 -17.47 -10.90
N LEU A 713 34.08 -17.90 -9.84
CA LEU A 713 35.23 -17.21 -9.26
C LEU A 713 36.57 -17.65 -9.87
N GLY A 714 36.62 -18.67 -10.73
CA GLY A 714 37.87 -19.18 -11.31
C GLY A 714 38.82 -19.88 -10.33
N VAL A 715 38.30 -20.43 -9.22
CA VAL A 715 39.08 -21.05 -8.13
C VAL A 715 39.22 -22.58 -8.33
N PRO A 716 40.37 -23.21 -8.03
CA PRO A 716 40.57 -24.66 -8.23
C PRO A 716 39.58 -25.54 -7.43
N ARG A 717 39.02 -26.55 -8.09
CA ARG A 717 38.01 -27.48 -7.54
C ARG A 717 38.62 -28.49 -6.56
N LEU A 718 38.01 -28.67 -5.39
CA LEU A 718 38.28 -29.80 -4.49
C LEU A 718 37.23 -30.91 -4.69
N GLY A 719 37.63 -32.04 -5.29
CA GLY A 719 36.81 -33.27 -5.38
C GLY A 719 36.28 -33.64 -6.77
N THR A 720 36.49 -34.90 -7.17
CA THR A 720 36.09 -35.48 -8.46
C THR A 720 34.71 -36.14 -8.37
N ALA A 721 33.67 -35.52 -8.91
CA ALA A 721 32.42 -36.20 -9.23
C ALA A 721 32.10 -35.97 -10.71
N SER A 722 32.24 -37.01 -11.52
CA SER A 722 31.87 -36.98 -12.94
C SER A 722 30.34 -36.95 -13.11
N PRO A 723 29.82 -36.28 -14.15
CA PRO A 723 28.38 -36.24 -14.42
C PRO A 723 27.95 -37.61 -14.98
N ARG A 724 27.44 -38.51 -14.14
CA ARG A 724 26.69 -39.68 -14.64
C ARG A 724 25.37 -39.19 -15.31
N SER A 725 24.67 -39.96 -16.13
CA SER A 725 23.35 -39.55 -16.67
C SER A 725 22.18 -39.76 -15.68
N ASN A 726 21.06 -39.04 -15.84
CA ASN A 726 19.85 -39.19 -15.02
C ASN A 726 19.30 -40.64 -15.13
N PRO A 727 18.94 -41.31 -14.02
CA PRO A 727 18.48 -42.70 -14.04
C PRO A 727 17.00 -42.90 -14.43
N PHE A 728 16.22 -41.83 -14.65
CA PHE A 728 14.77 -41.92 -14.87
C PHE A 728 14.37 -41.63 -16.33
N ARG A 729 13.52 -42.48 -16.92
CA ARG A 729 12.88 -42.24 -18.22
C ARG A 729 11.60 -41.41 -18.01
N ILE A 730 11.68 -40.10 -18.24
CA ILE A 730 10.58 -39.14 -18.03
C ILE A 730 9.68 -39.07 -19.28
N VAL A 731 8.37 -39.24 -19.11
CA VAL A 731 7.36 -38.99 -20.16
C VAL A 731 6.60 -37.71 -19.80
N LYS A 732 6.94 -36.59 -20.47
CA LYS A 732 6.29 -35.28 -20.22
C LYS A 732 4.90 -35.21 -20.85
N GLY A 733 3.93 -34.65 -20.11
CA GLY A 733 2.70 -34.07 -20.68
C GLY A 733 1.54 -35.00 -21.04
N CYS A 734 1.19 -35.98 -20.22
CA CYS A 734 -0.04 -36.78 -20.43
C CYS A 734 -1.17 -36.38 -19.47
N ALA A 735 -2.35 -36.02 -20.02
CA ALA A 735 -3.57 -35.86 -19.24
C ALA A 735 -4.01 -37.20 -18.61
N PRO A 736 -4.70 -37.20 -17.45
CA PRO A 736 -5.08 -38.44 -16.76
C PRO A 736 -6.12 -39.24 -17.56
N GLY A 737 -5.69 -40.06 -18.52
CA GLY A 737 -6.57 -41.02 -19.22
C GLY A 737 -6.41 -41.20 -20.72
N SER A 738 -5.37 -40.69 -21.37
CA SER A 738 -5.18 -40.93 -22.81
C SER A 738 -3.88 -41.68 -23.08
N VAL A 739 -3.98 -42.94 -23.50
CA VAL A 739 -2.88 -43.66 -24.16
C VAL A 739 -3.42 -44.15 -25.50
N ARG A 740 -3.26 -43.31 -26.52
CA ARG A 740 -3.42 -43.74 -27.92
C ARG A 740 -2.19 -44.58 -28.29
N LYS A 741 -2.44 -45.81 -28.76
CA LYS A 741 -1.45 -46.64 -29.44
C LYS A 741 -0.84 -45.83 -30.60
N GLN A 742 0.48 -45.70 -30.64
CA GLN A 742 1.16 -45.51 -31.92
C GLN A 742 2.41 -46.40 -32.00
N LEU A 743 2.43 -47.15 -33.10
CA LEU A 743 3.56 -47.89 -33.62
C LEU A 743 4.63 -46.92 -34.14
N GLY A 744 5.89 -47.30 -33.95
CA GLY A 744 6.94 -47.24 -34.97
C GLY A 744 7.54 -45.88 -35.32
N PHE A 745 8.76 -45.64 -34.80
CA PHE A 745 9.75 -44.73 -35.41
C PHE A 745 10.30 -45.31 -36.73
N PRO A 746 11.03 -44.51 -37.55
CA PRO A 746 12.48 -44.59 -37.43
C PRO A 746 13.24 -43.26 -37.49
N VAL A 747 14.43 -43.34 -36.88
CA VAL A 747 15.50 -42.35 -36.71
C VAL A 747 16.40 -42.32 -37.96
N MET A 748 16.93 -41.13 -38.30
CA MET A 748 18.03 -40.95 -39.26
C MET A 748 19.35 -40.65 -38.53
N SER A 749 20.36 -41.50 -38.82
CA SER A 749 21.80 -41.23 -38.94
C SER A 749 22.60 -40.64 -37.75
N SER A 750 23.47 -41.48 -37.16
CA SER A 750 24.93 -41.33 -37.38
C SER A 750 25.66 -42.67 -37.22
N ARG A 751 26.75 -42.79 -37.98
CA ARG A 751 27.51 -43.99 -38.36
C ARG A 751 28.42 -44.54 -37.25
N SER A 752 28.55 -45.86 -37.16
CA SER A 752 29.84 -46.58 -37.32
C SER A 752 29.64 -48.10 -37.30
N SER A 753 30.28 -48.79 -38.28
CA SER A 753 30.82 -50.17 -38.32
C SER A 753 30.21 -51.26 -37.42
N SER A 754 29.88 -52.48 -37.86
CA SER A 754 30.27 -53.26 -39.04
C SER A 754 29.68 -54.68 -38.94
N TYR A 755 29.55 -55.35 -40.09
CA TYR A 755 29.45 -56.80 -40.35
C TYR A 755 28.12 -57.58 -40.25
N SER A 756 27.74 -58.06 -41.45
CA SER A 756 27.20 -59.38 -41.85
C SER A 756 25.77 -59.84 -41.49
N VAL A 757 25.05 -60.11 -42.57
CA VAL A 757 23.77 -60.81 -42.84
C VAL A 757 24.09 -62.32 -43.10
N PRO A 758 23.17 -63.32 -43.28
CA PRO A 758 21.69 -63.44 -43.11
C PRO A 758 21.21 -64.69 -42.31
N ASP A 759 19.90 -64.82 -42.02
CA ASP A 759 18.98 -65.83 -42.62
C ASP A 759 17.66 -66.04 -41.82
N ASP A 760 16.54 -65.96 -42.55
CA ASP A 760 15.17 -66.46 -42.24
C ASP A 760 15.14 -68.02 -42.37
N PRO A 761 14.09 -68.81 -41.97
CA PRO A 761 12.65 -68.50 -42.06
C PRO A 761 11.70 -69.10 -40.96
N ALA A 762 10.42 -68.81 -41.16
CA ALA A 762 9.16 -69.09 -40.44
C ALA A 762 8.74 -70.60 -40.26
N PRO A 763 7.43 -70.96 -40.08
CA PRO A 763 6.50 -70.83 -38.94
C PRO A 763 5.78 -72.16 -38.58
N SER A 764 4.91 -72.21 -37.54
CA SER A 764 3.74 -73.13 -37.44
C SER A 764 2.90 -72.87 -36.16
N SER A 765 1.60 -72.55 -36.27
CA SER A 765 0.41 -73.42 -36.05
C SER A 765 0.00 -73.57 -34.57
N ALA A 766 -1.26 -73.62 -34.11
CA ALA A 766 -2.61 -73.53 -34.69
C ALA A 766 -3.65 -73.54 -33.54
N SER A 767 -4.90 -73.13 -33.87
CA SER A 767 -6.19 -73.62 -33.30
C SER A 767 -6.55 -73.20 -31.85
N SER A 768 -7.81 -72.97 -31.43
CA SER A 768 -9.14 -73.11 -32.05
C SER A 768 -10.25 -72.52 -31.15
N SER A 769 -11.37 -72.14 -31.79
CA SER A 769 -12.80 -72.28 -31.38
C SER A 769 -13.37 -71.55 -30.15
N THR A 770 -14.66 -71.18 -30.00
CA THR A 770 -15.86 -70.88 -30.82
C THR A 770 -16.99 -70.47 -29.83
N SER A 771 -18.00 -69.71 -30.30
CA SER A 771 -19.38 -69.53 -29.75
C SER A 771 -19.58 -68.46 -28.65
N GLY A 772 -20.61 -67.61 -28.65
CA GLY A 772 -21.74 -67.41 -29.55
C GLY A 772 -22.85 -66.55 -28.91
N VAL A 773 -23.23 -65.45 -29.59
CA VAL A 773 -24.58 -64.85 -29.76
C VAL A 773 -25.48 -64.55 -28.55
N LYS A 774 -25.90 -63.27 -28.40
CA LYS A 774 -27.32 -62.82 -28.46
C LYS A 774 -27.49 -61.30 -28.42
N HIS A 775 -28.22 -60.78 -29.43
CA HIS A 775 -28.87 -59.47 -29.49
C HIS A 775 -30.20 -59.48 -28.71
N MET A 776 -30.61 -58.34 -28.13
CA MET A 776 -32.00 -57.86 -28.15
C MET A 776 -32.10 -56.35 -27.84
N ASN A 777 -33.10 -55.72 -28.46
CA ASN A 777 -33.36 -54.28 -28.65
C ASN A 777 -34.33 -53.64 -27.63
N GLY A 778 -34.36 -52.30 -27.64
CA GLY A 778 -35.49 -51.40 -27.31
C GLY A 778 -35.31 -50.63 -25.99
N ASP A 779 -35.54 -49.31 -25.83
CA ASP A 779 -36.08 -48.20 -26.64
C ASP A 779 -35.58 -46.87 -25.96
N SER A 780 -34.97 -45.91 -26.68
CA SER A 780 -35.53 -44.63 -27.18
C SER A 780 -35.88 -43.58 -26.07
N VAL A 781 -35.06 -42.54 -25.76
CA VAL A 781 -35.03 -41.12 -26.27
C VAL A 781 -35.05 -40.15 -25.03
N PRO A 782 -34.61 -38.88 -25.01
CA PRO A 782 -33.61 -38.13 -25.80
C PRO A 782 -32.46 -37.54 -24.95
N THR A 783 -31.32 -37.30 -25.59
CA THR A 783 -30.29 -36.37 -25.13
C THR A 783 -30.61 -34.98 -25.65
N SER A 784 -31.05 -34.08 -24.78
CA SER A 784 -30.97 -32.63 -24.98
C SER A 784 -31.04 -31.95 -23.62
N THR A 785 -29.98 -31.23 -23.21
CA THR A 785 -30.05 -29.79 -22.87
C THR A 785 -28.74 -29.27 -22.27
N SER A 786 -28.14 -28.35 -23.02
CA SER A 786 -27.54 -27.06 -22.63
C SER A 786 -26.55 -26.97 -21.46
N ALA A 787 -25.36 -26.46 -21.80
CA ALA A 787 -24.41 -25.79 -20.90
C ALA A 787 -25.10 -24.72 -20.03
N PRO A 788 -24.65 -24.48 -18.78
CA PRO A 788 -25.35 -23.59 -17.86
C PRO A 788 -25.14 -22.11 -18.24
N SER A 789 -26.27 -21.42 -18.44
CA SER A 789 -26.42 -19.99 -18.69
C SER A 789 -26.33 -19.14 -17.40
N SER A 790 -25.87 -17.89 -17.55
CA SER A 790 -26.06 -16.71 -16.69
C SER A 790 -26.72 -16.92 -15.31
N SER A 791 -25.97 -16.69 -14.23
CA SER A 791 -26.39 -16.87 -12.83
C SER A 791 -27.45 -15.86 -12.38
N GLN A 792 -28.72 -16.23 -12.43
CA GLN A 792 -29.76 -15.61 -11.61
C GLN A 792 -29.76 -16.18 -10.19
N PRO A 793 -30.12 -15.40 -9.16
CA PRO A 793 -30.23 -15.88 -7.78
C PRO A 793 -31.28 -16.99 -7.68
N ASN A 794 -30.87 -18.16 -7.19
CA ASN A 794 -31.76 -19.32 -7.12
C ASN A 794 -32.60 -19.27 -5.83
N THR A 795 -33.87 -18.90 -5.99
CA THR A 795 -34.83 -18.67 -4.88
C THR A 795 -35.33 -19.94 -4.18
N ASN A 796 -34.93 -21.12 -4.68
CA ASN A 796 -35.27 -22.44 -4.15
C ASN A 796 -34.23 -23.00 -3.16
N ILE A 797 -33.12 -22.28 -2.94
CA ILE A 797 -32.08 -22.68 -1.99
C ILE A 797 -32.39 -22.09 -0.60
N PRO A 798 -32.10 -22.79 0.51
CA PRO A 798 -32.35 -22.26 1.84
C PRO A 798 -31.64 -20.93 2.10
N PRO A 799 -32.23 -20.03 2.91
CA PRO A 799 -31.68 -18.70 3.14
C PRO A 799 -30.36 -18.72 3.92
N SER A 800 -29.52 -17.72 3.66
CA SER A 800 -28.27 -17.44 4.36
C SER A 800 -28.44 -16.23 5.28
N ILE A 801 -28.07 -16.37 6.55
CA ILE A 801 -28.09 -15.30 7.54
C ILE A 801 -26.65 -14.84 7.79
N LEU A 802 -26.40 -13.58 7.49
CA LEU A 802 -25.14 -12.90 7.77
C LEU A 802 -25.26 -12.14 9.10
N VAL A 803 -24.54 -12.59 10.13
CA VAL A 803 -24.63 -12.00 11.47
C VAL A 803 -23.57 -10.92 11.62
N LEU A 804 -23.99 -9.66 11.69
CA LEU A 804 -23.16 -8.46 11.89
C LEU A 804 -23.47 -7.80 13.24
N GLY A 805 -22.59 -6.91 13.70
CA GLY A 805 -22.76 -6.17 14.96
C GLY A 805 -21.43 -5.76 15.57
N MET A 806 -21.45 -4.83 16.52
CA MET A 806 -20.22 -4.37 17.19
C MET A 806 -19.50 -5.48 17.98
N ALA A 807 -18.23 -5.26 18.30
CA ALA A 807 -17.50 -6.14 19.21
C ALA A 807 -18.19 -6.18 20.59
N GLY A 808 -18.44 -7.37 21.11
CA GLY A 808 -19.11 -7.54 22.41
C GLY A 808 -20.65 -7.49 22.41
N SER A 809 -21.30 -7.29 21.25
CA SER A 809 -22.77 -7.38 21.14
C SER A 809 -23.32 -8.81 21.28
N GLY A 810 -22.45 -9.81 21.17
CA GLY A 810 -22.77 -11.22 21.37
C GLY A 810 -23.09 -12.00 20.10
N LYS A 811 -22.54 -11.61 18.94
CA LYS A 811 -22.68 -12.31 17.63
C LYS A 811 -22.46 -13.83 17.73
N THR A 812 -21.29 -14.26 18.19
CA THR A 812 -20.94 -15.69 18.32
C THR A 812 -21.86 -16.43 19.31
N SER A 813 -22.26 -15.78 20.41
CA SER A 813 -23.22 -16.34 21.37
C SER A 813 -24.62 -16.47 20.78
N PHE A 814 -25.03 -15.52 19.93
CA PHE A 814 -26.29 -15.57 19.21
C PHE A 814 -26.29 -16.73 18.21
N VAL A 815 -25.23 -16.89 17.42
CA VAL A 815 -25.05 -18.02 16.49
C VAL A 815 -25.06 -19.36 17.24
N GLN A 816 -24.37 -19.43 18.38
CA GLN A 816 -24.37 -20.61 19.26
C GLN A 816 -25.79 -21.00 19.68
N ARG A 817 -26.54 -20.04 20.21
CA ARG A 817 -27.90 -20.28 20.72
C ARG A 817 -28.86 -20.65 19.60
N LEU A 818 -28.81 -19.94 18.47
CA LEU A 818 -29.66 -20.22 17.32
C LEU A 818 -29.39 -21.62 16.75
N THR A 819 -28.12 -22.02 16.69
CA THR A 819 -27.71 -23.37 16.28
C THR A 819 -28.29 -24.43 17.22
N ALA A 820 -28.10 -24.27 18.54
CA ALA A 820 -28.63 -25.20 19.54
C ALA A 820 -30.17 -25.31 19.47
N TYR A 821 -30.84 -24.17 19.27
CA TYR A 821 -32.30 -24.10 19.16
C TYR A 821 -32.84 -24.83 17.91
N LEU A 822 -32.19 -24.64 16.76
CA LEU A 822 -32.54 -25.32 15.51
C LEU A 822 -32.24 -26.82 15.54
N HIS A 823 -31.16 -27.24 16.22
CA HIS A 823 -30.89 -28.65 16.48
C HIS A 823 -31.98 -29.29 17.34
N ALA A 824 -32.48 -28.61 18.38
CA ALA A 824 -33.58 -29.09 19.20
C ALA A 824 -34.88 -29.29 18.39
N ARG A 825 -35.08 -28.48 17.34
CA ARG A 825 -36.20 -28.58 16.39
C ARG A 825 -36.00 -29.60 15.26
N LYS A 826 -34.89 -30.35 15.26
CA LYS A 826 -34.52 -31.33 14.22
C LYS A 826 -34.32 -30.71 12.82
N THR A 827 -34.05 -29.41 12.75
CA THR A 827 -33.75 -28.68 11.51
C THR A 827 -32.35 -28.07 11.62
N PRO A 828 -31.28 -28.87 11.57
CA PRO A 828 -29.92 -28.37 11.81
C PRO A 828 -29.51 -27.34 10.74
N PRO A 829 -28.90 -26.21 11.15
CA PRO A 829 -28.38 -25.23 10.20
C PRO A 829 -27.02 -25.64 9.63
N TYR A 830 -26.64 -25.03 8.51
CA TYR A 830 -25.28 -25.07 7.98
C TYR A 830 -24.50 -23.87 8.53
N VAL A 831 -23.47 -24.08 9.34
CA VAL A 831 -22.80 -23.01 10.07
C VAL A 831 -21.41 -22.73 9.49
N ILE A 832 -21.13 -21.46 9.21
CA ILE A 832 -19.87 -20.96 8.66
C ILE A 832 -19.29 -19.93 9.62
N ASN A 833 -18.04 -20.13 10.03
CA ASN A 833 -17.28 -19.15 10.81
C ASN A 833 -16.31 -18.39 9.89
N LEU A 834 -16.46 -17.08 9.81
CA LEU A 834 -15.55 -16.15 9.11
C LEU A 834 -14.71 -15.30 10.06
N ASP A 835 -14.78 -15.49 11.39
CA ASP A 835 -13.89 -14.82 12.33
C ASP A 835 -12.57 -15.60 12.52
N PRO A 836 -11.42 -15.07 12.03
CA PRO A 836 -10.13 -15.73 12.19
C PRO A 836 -9.53 -15.53 13.59
N ALA A 837 -9.98 -14.51 14.35
CA ALA A 837 -9.39 -14.13 15.63
C ALA A 837 -10.03 -14.85 16.84
N THR A 838 -11.14 -15.57 16.66
CA THR A 838 -11.80 -16.33 17.74
C THR A 838 -10.94 -17.49 18.22
N ALA A 839 -10.65 -17.56 19.52
CA ALA A 839 -9.83 -18.61 20.11
C ALA A 839 -10.52 -20.00 20.03
N ASN A 840 -11.76 -20.11 20.52
CA ASN A 840 -12.56 -21.33 20.49
C ASN A 840 -13.97 -21.00 20.02
N VAL A 841 -14.48 -21.76 19.05
CA VAL A 841 -15.85 -21.63 18.55
C VAL A 841 -16.77 -22.55 19.37
N PRO A 842 -17.82 -22.03 20.03
CA PRO A 842 -18.61 -22.79 21.01
C PRO A 842 -19.78 -23.59 20.38
N TYR A 843 -19.78 -23.78 19.07
CA TYR A 843 -20.82 -24.48 18.31
C TYR A 843 -20.20 -25.36 17.20
N PRO A 844 -20.91 -26.39 16.71
CA PRO A 844 -20.43 -27.20 15.59
C PRO A 844 -20.43 -26.37 14.30
N VAL A 845 -19.25 -26.20 13.71
CA VAL A 845 -19.05 -25.42 12.48
C VAL A 845 -18.82 -26.35 11.28
N ASN A 846 -19.43 -26.07 10.14
CA ASN A 846 -19.25 -26.83 8.90
C ASN A 846 -18.07 -26.31 8.06
N ILE A 847 -17.88 -25.00 8.03
CA ILE A 847 -16.76 -24.33 7.35
C ILE A 847 -16.17 -23.31 8.31
N ASP A 848 -14.91 -23.49 8.70
CA ASP A 848 -14.19 -22.56 9.57
C ASP A 848 -13.02 -21.91 8.80
N ILE A 849 -12.99 -20.58 8.76
CA ILE A 849 -11.88 -19.81 8.17
C ILE A 849 -10.53 -20.19 8.80
N ARG A 850 -10.52 -20.58 10.08
CA ARG A 850 -9.31 -20.92 10.84
C ARG A 850 -8.63 -22.20 10.33
N ASP A 851 -9.37 -23.08 9.63
CA ASP A 851 -8.82 -24.28 9.00
C ASP A 851 -8.03 -23.95 7.71
N THR A 852 -8.41 -22.87 7.05
CA THR A 852 -7.80 -22.38 5.81
C THR A 852 -6.68 -21.40 6.10
N VAL A 853 -6.90 -20.45 7.01
CA VAL A 853 -5.99 -19.36 7.33
C VAL A 853 -5.71 -19.31 8.83
N LYS A 854 -4.43 -19.44 9.21
CA LYS A 854 -4.02 -19.36 10.62
C LYS A 854 -3.72 -17.91 10.99
N TYR A 855 -4.66 -17.25 11.67
CA TYR A 855 -4.56 -15.84 12.10
C TYR A 855 -3.21 -15.43 12.70
N LYS A 856 -2.71 -16.19 13.69
CA LYS A 856 -1.41 -15.90 14.34
C LYS A 856 -0.21 -16.04 13.41
N GLN A 857 -0.31 -16.88 12.37
CA GLN A 857 0.72 -16.99 11.35
C GLN A 857 0.65 -15.80 10.40
N VAL A 858 -0.54 -15.40 9.94
CA VAL A 858 -0.72 -14.21 9.12
C VAL A 858 -0.14 -12.95 9.79
N MET A 859 -0.36 -12.76 11.09
CA MET A 859 0.25 -11.64 11.84
C MET A 859 1.80 -11.69 11.80
N LYS A 860 2.40 -12.87 11.94
CA LYS A 860 3.85 -13.06 11.97
C LYS A 860 4.48 -12.98 10.58
N ASP A 861 3.83 -13.58 9.59
CA ASP A 861 4.34 -13.73 8.23
C ASP A 861 4.34 -12.37 7.51
N TYR A 862 3.28 -11.58 7.70
CA TYR A 862 3.11 -10.26 7.09
C TYR A 862 3.51 -9.08 8.00
N GLY A 863 3.90 -9.32 9.25
CA GLY A 863 4.27 -8.26 10.20
C GLY A 863 3.13 -7.30 10.53
N LEU A 864 1.88 -7.76 10.43
CA LEU A 864 0.68 -6.94 10.55
C LEU A 864 0.16 -6.88 12.00
N GLY A 865 -0.40 -5.72 12.36
CA GLY A 865 -1.21 -5.59 13.58
C GLY A 865 -2.50 -6.44 13.53
N PRO A 866 -3.23 -6.57 14.66
CA PRO A 866 -4.39 -7.45 14.78
C PRO A 866 -5.48 -7.21 13.73
N ASN A 867 -5.84 -5.95 13.48
CA ASN A 867 -6.88 -5.59 12.50
C ASN A 867 -6.42 -5.88 11.06
N GLY A 868 -5.16 -5.59 10.74
CA GLY A 868 -4.58 -5.89 9.43
C GLY A 868 -4.59 -7.38 9.13
N ALA A 869 -4.26 -8.22 10.11
CA ALA A 869 -4.31 -9.67 9.96
C ALA A 869 -5.73 -10.23 9.78
N ILE A 870 -6.76 -9.62 10.36
CA ILE A 870 -8.17 -9.99 10.11
C ILE A 870 -8.53 -9.73 8.64
N ILE A 871 -8.23 -8.53 8.13
CA ILE A 871 -8.52 -8.15 6.74
C ILE A 871 -7.75 -9.05 5.76
N THR A 872 -6.47 -9.28 5.99
CA THR A 872 -5.66 -10.19 5.14
C THR A 872 -6.21 -11.61 5.18
N SER A 873 -6.69 -12.09 6.34
CA SER A 873 -7.31 -13.41 6.43
C SER A 873 -8.61 -13.50 5.64
N LEU A 874 -9.45 -12.46 5.67
CA LEU A 874 -10.65 -12.35 4.84
C LEU A 874 -10.32 -12.28 3.35
N ASN A 875 -9.29 -11.53 2.95
CA ASN A 875 -8.84 -11.45 1.56
C ASN A 875 -8.40 -12.82 1.03
N LEU A 876 -7.63 -13.57 1.82
CA LEU A 876 -7.23 -14.95 1.47
C LEU A 876 -8.45 -15.87 1.34
N MET A 877 -9.43 -15.75 2.25
CA MET A 877 -10.67 -16.51 2.19
C MET A 877 -11.51 -16.17 0.96
N CYS A 878 -11.56 -14.87 0.59
CA CYS A 878 -12.28 -14.36 -0.56
C CYS A 878 -11.84 -15.03 -1.87
N THR A 879 -10.53 -15.28 -2.05
CA THR A 879 -10.00 -15.96 -3.26
C THR A 879 -10.54 -17.37 -3.48
N LYS A 880 -11.03 -18.03 -2.42
CA LYS A 880 -11.59 -19.40 -2.45
C LYS A 880 -13.08 -19.43 -2.17
N PHE A 881 -13.73 -18.28 -2.10
CA PHE A 881 -15.13 -18.19 -1.66
C PHE A 881 -16.10 -18.86 -2.65
N ASP A 882 -15.73 -18.96 -3.93
CA ASP A 882 -16.47 -19.74 -4.92
C ASP A 882 -16.61 -21.23 -4.59
N GLN A 883 -15.57 -21.80 -3.97
CA GLN A 883 -15.60 -23.19 -3.52
C GLN A 883 -16.59 -23.33 -2.35
N VAL A 884 -16.63 -22.35 -1.44
CA VAL A 884 -17.59 -22.29 -0.34
C VAL A 884 -19.02 -22.23 -0.87
N LEU A 885 -19.30 -21.35 -1.84
CA LEU A 885 -20.62 -21.26 -2.48
C LEU A 885 -21.02 -22.57 -3.13
N THR A 886 -20.08 -23.25 -3.79
CA THR A 886 -20.33 -24.56 -4.39
C THR A 886 -20.69 -25.60 -3.32
N MET A 887 -20.00 -25.61 -2.17
CA MET A 887 -20.32 -26.49 -1.05
C MET A 887 -21.69 -26.21 -0.44
N ILE A 888 -22.05 -24.93 -0.28
CA ILE A 888 -23.38 -24.49 0.21
C ILE A 888 -24.48 -25.01 -0.73
N ARG A 889 -24.28 -24.91 -2.05
CA ARG A 889 -25.23 -25.38 -3.07
C ARG A 889 -25.36 -26.90 -3.09
N GLN A 890 -24.25 -27.63 -3.04
CA GLN A 890 -24.27 -29.11 -3.04
C GLN A 890 -25.03 -29.69 -1.86
N ARG A 891 -25.03 -28.98 -0.72
CA ARG A 891 -25.70 -29.42 0.51
C ARG A 891 -27.05 -28.72 0.75
N ALA A 892 -27.55 -27.95 -0.20
CA ALA A 892 -28.79 -27.17 -0.08
C ALA A 892 -30.02 -27.99 0.34
N SER A 893 -30.06 -29.29 0.05
CA SER A 893 -31.16 -30.19 0.46
C SER A 893 -31.05 -30.72 1.89
N GLN A 894 -29.92 -30.49 2.58
CA GLN A 894 -29.60 -31.12 3.87
C GLN A 894 -29.80 -30.19 5.08
N TYR A 895 -29.98 -28.89 4.85
CA TYR A 895 -30.17 -27.88 5.90
C TYR A 895 -31.32 -26.95 5.56
N SER A 896 -31.91 -26.31 6.57
CA SER A 896 -33.01 -25.34 6.40
C SER A 896 -32.53 -23.89 6.43
N LEU A 897 -31.33 -23.63 6.95
CA LEU A 897 -30.77 -22.29 7.13
C LEU A 897 -29.24 -22.34 7.10
N CYS A 898 -28.59 -21.39 6.43
CA CYS A 898 -27.14 -21.20 6.51
C CYS A 898 -26.83 -20.03 7.46
N LEU A 899 -26.01 -20.23 8.49
CA LEU A 899 -25.61 -19.20 9.46
C LEU A 899 -24.16 -18.82 9.25
N ILE A 900 -23.87 -17.53 9.15
CA ILE A 900 -22.53 -17.01 8.92
C ILE A 900 -22.15 -16.07 10.07
N ASP A 901 -21.17 -16.49 10.88
CA ASP A 901 -20.57 -15.67 11.93
C ASP A 901 -19.42 -14.85 11.36
N THR A 902 -19.43 -13.54 11.62
CA THR A 902 -18.46 -12.58 11.06
C THR A 902 -17.46 -12.10 12.11
N PRO A 903 -16.30 -11.54 11.71
CA PRO A 903 -15.30 -11.03 12.66
C PRO A 903 -15.86 -10.07 13.72
N GLY A 904 -15.22 -10.09 14.90
CA GLY A 904 -15.58 -9.22 16.02
C GLY A 904 -15.60 -7.72 15.66
N GLN A 905 -14.62 -7.28 14.85
CA GLN A 905 -14.53 -5.93 14.30
C GLN A 905 -15.39 -5.80 13.05
N ILE A 906 -16.50 -5.08 13.15
CA ILE A 906 -17.46 -4.94 12.06
C ILE A 906 -16.86 -4.24 10.83
N GLU A 907 -15.99 -3.24 11.05
CA GLU A 907 -15.38 -2.45 9.98
C GLU A 907 -14.48 -3.30 9.07
N ALA A 908 -13.76 -4.25 9.66
CA ALA A 908 -12.90 -5.17 8.93
C ALA A 908 -13.68 -6.07 7.96
N PHE A 909 -14.99 -6.22 8.14
CA PHE A 909 -15.87 -6.95 7.23
C PHE A 909 -16.65 -5.99 6.32
N THR A 910 -17.42 -5.04 6.87
CA THR A 910 -18.34 -4.20 6.08
C THR A 910 -17.64 -3.23 5.14
N TRP A 911 -16.51 -2.66 5.55
CA TRP A 911 -15.76 -1.66 4.77
C TRP A 911 -14.60 -2.27 3.96
N SER A 912 -14.35 -3.56 4.13
CA SER A 912 -13.33 -4.28 3.35
C SER A 912 -13.88 -4.68 1.97
N ALA A 913 -13.03 -4.61 0.94
CA ALA A 913 -13.35 -5.13 -0.38
C ALA A 913 -13.72 -6.62 -0.33
N SER A 914 -13.00 -7.42 0.46
CA SER A 914 -13.27 -8.86 0.61
C SER A 914 -14.62 -9.16 1.25
N GLY A 915 -15.02 -8.44 2.29
CA GLY A 915 -16.34 -8.60 2.92
C GLY A 915 -17.48 -8.18 1.99
N SER A 916 -17.27 -7.11 1.19
CA SER A 916 -18.20 -6.71 0.11
C SER A 916 -18.37 -7.83 -0.92
N ILE A 917 -17.26 -8.37 -1.45
CA ILE A 917 -17.28 -9.45 -2.44
C ILE A 917 -17.95 -10.71 -1.88
N ILE A 918 -17.65 -11.07 -0.63
CA ILE A 918 -18.27 -12.22 0.04
C ILE A 918 -19.78 -12.03 0.16
N THR A 919 -20.22 -10.85 0.59
CA THR A 919 -21.64 -10.51 0.78
C THR A 919 -22.39 -10.54 -0.54
N ASP A 920 -21.83 -9.93 -1.59
CA ASP A 920 -22.43 -9.90 -2.93
C ASP A 920 -22.46 -11.30 -3.58
N SER A 921 -21.42 -12.11 -3.35
CA SER A 921 -21.37 -13.47 -3.89
C SER A 921 -22.38 -14.40 -3.20
N LEU A 922 -22.67 -14.17 -1.91
CA LEU A 922 -23.77 -14.83 -1.20
C LEU A 922 -25.13 -14.34 -1.72
N ALA A 923 -25.30 -13.02 -1.79
CA ALA A 923 -26.54 -12.36 -2.20
C ALA A 923 -26.95 -12.70 -3.64
N SER A 924 -25.99 -12.88 -4.55
CA SER A 924 -26.26 -13.30 -5.94
C SER A 924 -26.55 -14.80 -6.08
N SER A 925 -26.21 -15.61 -5.08
CA SER A 925 -26.35 -17.06 -5.11
C SER A 925 -27.59 -17.57 -4.37
N HIS A 926 -27.88 -16.98 -3.20
CA HIS A 926 -28.85 -17.47 -2.24
C HIS A 926 -29.65 -16.31 -1.63
N PRO A 927 -30.89 -16.53 -1.19
CA PRO A 927 -31.61 -15.55 -0.38
C PRO A 927 -30.78 -15.19 0.86
N THR A 928 -30.28 -13.96 0.93
CA THR A 928 -29.35 -13.53 1.97
C THR A 928 -29.99 -12.44 2.82
N ILE A 929 -29.92 -12.59 4.15
CA ILE A 929 -30.50 -11.68 5.13
C ILE A 929 -29.39 -11.21 6.07
N VAL A 930 -29.36 -9.91 6.33
CA VAL A 930 -28.41 -9.31 7.27
C VAL A 930 -29.08 -9.19 8.64
N VAL A 931 -28.43 -9.73 9.67
CA VAL A 931 -28.89 -9.59 11.06
C VAL A 931 -27.88 -8.75 11.82
N TYR A 932 -28.32 -7.58 12.26
CA TYR A 932 -27.50 -6.66 13.04
C TYR A 932 -27.78 -6.83 14.53
N VAL A 933 -26.80 -7.40 15.25
CA VAL A 933 -26.89 -7.72 16.67
C VAL A 933 -26.45 -6.53 17.51
N VAL A 934 -27.39 -6.00 18.29
CA VAL A 934 -27.21 -4.82 19.16
C VAL A 934 -27.14 -5.25 20.63
N ASP A 935 -26.24 -4.64 21.39
CA ASP A 935 -26.16 -4.83 22.84
C ASP A 935 -27.22 -3.99 23.57
N SER A 936 -28.31 -4.62 24.03
CA SER A 936 -29.41 -3.90 24.70
C SER A 936 -28.99 -3.19 25.97
N ALA A 937 -28.00 -3.71 26.70
CA ALA A 937 -27.54 -3.12 27.95
C ALA A 937 -26.74 -1.82 27.74
N ARG A 938 -26.03 -1.69 26.60
CA ARG A 938 -25.33 -0.46 26.22
C ARG A 938 -26.23 0.52 25.47
N ALA A 939 -27.24 0.01 24.79
CA ALA A 939 -28.22 0.79 24.05
C ALA A 939 -29.19 1.56 24.96
N THR A 940 -29.16 1.39 26.30
CA THR A 940 -29.94 2.21 27.23
C THR A 940 -29.56 3.68 27.23
N ASN A 941 -28.36 4.02 26.74
CA ASN A 941 -27.98 5.40 26.49
C ASN A 941 -28.52 5.83 25.12
N PRO A 942 -29.40 6.86 25.02
CA PRO A 942 -29.99 7.35 23.77
C PRO A 942 -28.93 7.71 22.72
N THR A 943 -27.81 8.27 23.13
CA THR A 943 -26.70 8.62 22.23
C THR A 943 -26.05 7.37 21.63
N THR A 944 -25.79 6.35 22.46
CA THR A 944 -25.24 5.07 22.00
C THR A 944 -26.25 4.29 21.14
N PHE A 945 -27.54 4.40 21.46
CA PHE A 945 -28.61 3.86 20.65
C PHE A 945 -28.64 4.51 19.26
N MET A 946 -28.64 5.84 19.20
CA MET A 946 -28.63 6.59 17.93
C MET A 946 -27.43 6.23 17.07
N SER A 947 -26.21 6.22 17.64
CA SER A 947 -25.01 5.85 16.89
C SER A 947 -25.10 4.43 16.33
N ASN A 948 -25.57 3.45 17.11
CA ASN A 948 -25.77 2.08 16.63
C ASN A 948 -26.80 2.00 15.49
N MET A 949 -27.86 2.80 15.57
CA MET A 949 -28.90 2.82 14.54
C MET A 949 -28.43 3.51 13.25
N LEU A 950 -27.63 4.58 13.35
CA LEU A 950 -26.97 5.20 12.19
C LEU A 950 -25.99 4.22 11.52
N TYR A 951 -25.23 3.45 12.30
CA TYR A 951 -24.40 2.36 11.76
C TYR A 951 -25.25 1.28 11.06
N ALA A 952 -26.38 0.89 11.65
CA ALA A 952 -27.30 -0.07 11.03
C ALA A 952 -27.85 0.46 9.69
N CYS A 953 -28.20 1.75 9.64
CA CYS A 953 -28.65 2.46 8.44
C CYS A 953 -27.58 2.44 7.34
N SER A 954 -26.34 2.79 7.68
CA SER A 954 -25.21 2.75 6.75
C SER A 954 -25.01 1.35 6.14
N ILE A 955 -25.11 0.28 6.96
CA ILE A 955 -24.98 -1.10 6.48
C ILE A 955 -26.16 -1.50 5.58
N LEU A 956 -27.39 -1.06 5.91
CA LEU A 956 -28.55 -1.31 5.06
C LEU A 956 -28.36 -0.72 3.67
N TYR A 957 -28.00 0.56 3.59
CA TYR A 957 -27.80 1.26 2.31
C TYR A 957 -26.65 0.66 1.50
N ARG A 958 -25.58 0.22 2.16
CA ARG A 958 -24.42 -0.39 1.50
C ARG A 958 -24.74 -1.79 0.97
N THR A 959 -25.37 -2.64 1.78
CA THR A 959 -25.65 -4.04 1.41
C THR A 959 -26.89 -4.17 0.52
N LYS A 960 -27.86 -3.26 0.63
CA LYS A 960 -29.16 -3.29 -0.06
C LYS A 960 -29.93 -4.60 0.15
N LEU A 961 -29.65 -5.33 1.23
CA LEU A 961 -30.26 -6.62 1.56
C LEU A 961 -31.36 -6.46 2.62
N PRO A 962 -32.32 -7.41 2.71
CA PRO A 962 -33.26 -7.44 3.83
C PRO A 962 -32.53 -7.51 5.17
N PHE A 963 -33.00 -6.71 6.11
CA PHE A 963 -32.23 -6.37 7.31
C PHE A 963 -33.08 -6.50 8.57
N ILE A 964 -32.52 -7.16 9.59
CA ILE A 964 -33.17 -7.39 10.88
C ILE A 964 -32.28 -6.86 11.99
N VAL A 965 -32.84 -6.00 12.86
CA VAL A 965 -32.16 -5.56 14.08
C VAL A 965 -32.52 -6.48 15.24
N ALA A 966 -31.52 -7.19 15.78
CA ALA A 966 -31.68 -8.10 16.90
C ALA A 966 -31.10 -7.48 18.18
N PHE A 967 -31.98 -7.04 19.08
CA PHE A 967 -31.62 -6.55 20.41
C PHE A 967 -31.28 -7.74 21.31
N ASN A 968 -29.98 -7.99 21.51
CA ASN A 968 -29.46 -9.11 22.28
C ASN A 968 -29.28 -8.75 23.76
N LYS A 969 -29.12 -9.78 24.61
CA LYS A 969 -29.01 -9.66 26.08
C LYS A 969 -30.29 -9.12 26.74
N ALA A 970 -31.45 -9.47 26.18
CA ALA A 970 -32.76 -9.10 26.72
C ALA A 970 -33.00 -9.63 28.15
N ASP A 971 -32.24 -10.66 28.57
CA ASP A 971 -32.23 -11.20 29.93
C ASP A 971 -31.65 -10.24 30.98
N ILE A 972 -30.81 -9.28 30.56
CA ILE A 972 -30.24 -8.26 31.45
C ILE A 972 -31.13 -7.01 31.44
N VAL A 973 -31.46 -6.50 30.24
CA VAL A 973 -32.31 -5.32 30.06
C VAL A 973 -33.33 -5.61 28.98
N SER A 974 -34.62 -5.50 29.34
CA SER A 974 -35.71 -5.63 28.38
C SER A 974 -35.66 -4.47 27.35
N PRO A 975 -35.60 -4.74 26.03
CA PRO A 975 -35.49 -3.71 25.01
C PRO A 975 -36.83 -3.00 24.69
N ALA A 976 -37.75 -2.95 25.66
CA ALA A 976 -39.01 -2.22 25.52
C ALA A 976 -38.77 -0.73 25.27
N PHE A 977 -37.74 -0.14 25.90
CA PHE A 977 -37.34 1.25 25.70
C PHE A 977 -36.91 1.53 24.25
N ALA A 978 -36.16 0.61 23.63
CA ALA A 978 -35.70 0.77 22.24
C ALA A 978 -36.88 0.72 21.26
N ARG A 979 -37.83 -0.19 21.49
CA ARG A 979 -39.07 -0.23 20.69
C ARG A 979 -39.91 1.03 20.87
N SER A 980 -39.99 1.58 22.08
CA SER A 980 -40.67 2.86 22.28
C SER A 980 -39.95 3.99 21.57
N TRP A 981 -38.62 4.07 21.62
CA TRP A 981 -37.87 5.13 20.95
C TRP A 981 -37.95 5.06 19.43
N MET A 982 -38.04 3.86 18.84
CA MET A 982 -38.21 3.71 17.39
C MET A 982 -39.62 4.03 16.89
N ARG A 983 -40.65 3.89 17.75
CA ARG A 983 -42.06 4.10 17.37
C ARG A 983 -42.62 5.44 17.80
N ASP A 984 -42.09 5.98 18.89
CA ASP A 984 -42.57 7.15 19.60
C ASP A 984 -41.38 8.09 19.80
N PHE A 985 -41.22 8.96 18.82
CA PHE A 985 -40.14 9.92 18.72
C PHE A 985 -40.12 10.88 19.90
N GLU A 986 -41.27 11.35 20.39
CA GLU A 986 -41.34 12.32 21.49
C GLU A 986 -40.70 11.75 22.75
N ARG A 987 -40.86 10.45 22.98
CA ARG A 987 -40.19 9.74 24.09
C ARG A 987 -38.69 9.58 23.88
N PHE A 988 -38.21 9.52 22.64
CA PHE A 988 -36.78 9.48 22.33
C PHE A 988 -36.14 10.85 22.51
N ASP A 989 -36.79 11.92 22.02
CA ASP A 989 -36.33 13.30 22.19
C ASP A 989 -36.31 13.70 23.67
N GLN A 990 -37.34 13.34 24.44
CA GLN A 990 -37.35 13.54 25.89
C GLN A 990 -36.18 12.81 26.58
N ALA A 991 -35.87 11.57 26.18
CA ALA A 991 -34.75 10.82 26.74
C ALA A 991 -33.38 11.40 26.36
N LEU A 992 -33.27 12.04 25.19
CA LEU A 992 -32.08 12.79 24.76
C LEU A 992 -31.91 14.08 25.57
N GLU A 993 -33.00 14.82 25.85
CA GLU A 993 -32.97 16.03 26.67
C GLU A 993 -32.53 15.77 28.12
N GLU A 994 -32.95 14.64 28.69
CA GLU A 994 -32.57 14.23 30.04
C GLU A 994 -31.07 13.87 30.15
N ASN A 995 -30.44 13.43 29.05
CA ASN A 995 -29.00 13.20 28.98
C ASN A 995 -28.26 14.50 28.63
N ARG A 996 -27.58 15.09 29.62
CA ARG A 996 -26.91 16.42 29.57
C ARG A 996 -25.72 16.50 28.58
N SER A 997 -25.96 16.49 27.26
CA SER A 997 -24.97 16.85 26.23
C SER A 997 -25.55 17.84 25.20
N SER A 998 -25.31 19.14 25.40
CA SER A 998 -26.03 20.21 24.69
C SER A 998 -25.81 20.27 23.17
N TYR A 999 -24.74 19.72 22.60
CA TYR A 999 -24.47 19.79 21.15
C TYR A 999 -24.94 18.53 20.39
N MET A 1000 -24.76 17.34 20.98
CA MET A 1000 -25.24 16.09 20.38
C MET A 1000 -26.76 16.03 20.33
N ASN A 1001 -27.46 16.72 21.23
CA ASN A 1001 -28.93 16.72 21.26
C ASN A 1001 -29.52 17.46 20.04
N ASP A 1002 -28.91 18.56 19.61
CA ASP A 1002 -29.39 19.31 18.43
C ASP A 1002 -29.12 18.54 17.13
N LEU A 1003 -27.95 17.89 17.00
CA LEU A 1003 -27.68 16.96 15.90
C LEU A 1003 -28.63 15.75 15.92
N SER A 1004 -28.90 15.20 17.11
CA SER A 1004 -29.80 14.06 17.27
C SER A 1004 -31.23 14.42 16.85
N ARG A 1005 -31.69 15.64 17.16
CA ARG A 1005 -33.00 16.17 16.71
C ARG A 1005 -33.09 16.38 15.21
N SER A 1006 -32.01 16.82 14.56
CA SER A 1006 -31.99 16.97 13.10
C SER A 1006 -31.96 15.61 12.39
N LEU A 1007 -31.21 14.64 12.93
CA LEU A 1007 -31.14 13.28 12.40
C LEU A 1007 -32.40 12.46 12.69
N SER A 1008 -33.14 12.79 13.75
CA SER A 1008 -34.25 11.97 14.20
C SER A 1008 -35.44 12.00 13.24
N LEU A 1009 -35.68 13.09 12.50
CA LEU A 1009 -36.70 13.15 11.43
C LEU A 1009 -36.38 12.19 10.27
N VAL A 1010 -35.10 12.11 9.88
CA VAL A 1010 -34.64 11.16 8.83
C VAL A 1010 -34.69 9.72 9.35
N LEU A 1011 -34.41 9.54 10.65
CA LEU A 1011 -34.42 8.23 11.28
C LEU A 1011 -35.83 7.69 11.53
N GLU A 1012 -36.86 8.53 11.61
CA GLU A 1012 -38.25 8.08 11.81
C GLU A 1012 -38.77 7.25 10.63
N GLU A 1013 -38.60 7.73 9.40
CA GLU A 1013 -38.94 7.00 8.17
C GLU A 1013 -38.12 5.70 8.05
N PHE A 1014 -36.87 5.74 8.49
CA PHE A 1014 -36.02 4.56 8.52
C PHE A 1014 -36.45 3.55 9.60
N TYR A 1015 -36.88 4.02 10.77
CA TYR A 1015 -37.30 3.18 11.90
C TYR A 1015 -38.66 2.52 11.69
N SER A 1016 -39.55 3.13 10.91
CA SER A 1016 -40.84 2.51 10.57
C SER A 1016 -40.69 1.23 9.76
N ASP A 1017 -39.65 1.18 8.92
CA ASP A 1017 -39.43 0.08 7.97
C ASP A 1017 -38.50 -1.02 8.54
N LEU A 1018 -37.77 -0.73 9.61
CA LEU A 1018 -36.86 -1.68 10.23
C LEU A 1018 -37.59 -2.76 11.04
N LYS A 1019 -37.35 -4.03 10.67
CA LYS A 1019 -37.79 -5.18 11.45
C LYS A 1019 -36.91 -5.37 12.67
N THR A 1020 -37.52 -5.32 13.86
CA THR A 1020 -36.80 -5.43 15.14
C THR A 1020 -37.29 -6.60 15.98
N VAL A 1021 -36.36 -7.32 16.59
CA VAL A 1021 -36.63 -8.50 17.43
C VAL A 1021 -35.83 -8.43 18.72
N SER A 1022 -36.43 -8.92 19.81
CA SER A 1022 -35.79 -9.00 21.13
C SER A 1022 -35.32 -10.43 21.34
N VAL A 1023 -34.04 -10.64 21.62
CA VAL A 1023 -33.47 -11.98 21.79
C VAL A 1023 -32.56 -12.05 23.01
N SER A 1024 -32.54 -13.20 23.67
CA SER A 1024 -31.49 -13.52 24.65
C SER A 1024 -30.71 -14.75 24.17
N SER A 1025 -29.43 -14.53 23.87
CA SER A 1025 -28.51 -15.62 23.55
C SER A 1025 -28.27 -16.57 24.75
N ALA A 1026 -28.47 -16.08 25.98
CA ALA A 1026 -28.25 -16.84 27.20
C ALA A 1026 -29.44 -17.75 27.58
N THR A 1027 -30.68 -17.25 27.44
CA THR A 1027 -31.88 -18.03 27.79
C THR A 1027 -32.53 -18.71 26.58
N GLY A 1028 -32.35 -18.17 25.37
CA GLY A 1028 -33.04 -18.61 24.16
C GLY A 1028 -34.40 -17.92 23.94
N GLU A 1029 -34.73 -16.93 24.77
CA GLU A 1029 -35.93 -16.10 24.61
C GLU A 1029 -35.90 -15.34 23.28
N GLY A 1030 -37.06 -15.24 22.61
CA GLY A 1030 -37.23 -14.48 21.37
C GLY A 1030 -36.80 -15.17 20.07
N MET A 1031 -36.26 -16.39 20.14
CA MET A 1031 -35.80 -17.13 18.94
C MET A 1031 -36.95 -17.49 17.97
N ASP A 1032 -38.17 -17.69 18.49
CA ASP A 1032 -39.35 -17.91 17.66
C ASP A 1032 -39.76 -16.68 16.84
N GLU A 1033 -39.76 -15.50 17.49
CA GLU A 1033 -40.03 -14.22 16.83
C GLU A 1033 -38.96 -13.93 15.76
N PHE A 1034 -37.70 -14.23 16.06
CA PHE A 1034 -36.60 -14.12 15.10
C PHE A 1034 -36.81 -14.98 13.85
N LEU A 1035 -37.16 -16.27 14.01
CA LEU A 1035 -37.40 -17.16 12.86
C LEU A 1035 -38.60 -16.73 12.01
N LYS A 1036 -39.63 -16.15 12.63
CA LYS A 1036 -40.76 -15.56 11.90
C LYS A 1036 -40.31 -14.35 11.06
N ALA A 1037 -39.55 -13.43 11.66
CA ALA A 1037 -39.01 -12.27 10.95
C ALA A 1037 -38.09 -12.66 9.78
N VAL A 1038 -37.29 -13.72 9.94
CA VAL A 1038 -36.48 -14.29 8.86
C VAL A 1038 -37.36 -14.73 7.69
N GLY A 1039 -38.48 -15.43 7.95
CA GLY A 1039 -39.42 -15.83 6.90
C GLY A 1039 -39.95 -14.64 6.07
N GLU A 1040 -40.37 -13.57 6.75
CA GLU A 1040 -40.86 -12.34 6.11
C GLU A 1040 -39.75 -11.64 5.29
N CYS A 1041 -38.50 -11.66 5.75
CA CYS A 1041 -37.36 -11.11 5.01
C CYS A 1041 -36.98 -11.94 3.78
N VAL A 1042 -37.20 -13.27 3.79
CA VAL A 1042 -37.00 -14.11 2.59
C VAL A 1042 -37.99 -13.72 1.49
N GLU A 1043 -39.24 -13.44 1.86
CA GLU A 1043 -40.24 -12.97 0.88
C GLU A 1043 -39.87 -11.59 0.33
N GLN A 1044 -39.43 -10.68 1.20
CA GLN A 1044 -38.92 -9.36 0.79
C GLN A 1044 -37.74 -9.45 -0.19
N TYR A 1045 -36.77 -10.33 0.08
CA TYR A 1045 -35.65 -10.59 -0.84
C TYR A 1045 -36.14 -10.99 -2.24
N LYS A 1046 -37.13 -11.88 -2.32
CA LYS A 1046 -37.67 -12.38 -3.60
C LYS A 1046 -38.42 -11.29 -4.37
N ASN A 1047 -39.14 -10.43 -3.67
CA ASN A 1047 -40.02 -9.43 -4.28
C ASN A 1047 -39.32 -8.12 -4.63
N GLU A 1048 -38.32 -7.70 -3.85
CA GLU A 1048 -37.66 -6.39 -4.00
C GLU A 1048 -36.25 -6.54 -4.56
N TYR A 1049 -35.41 -7.37 -3.93
CA TYR A 1049 -33.99 -7.47 -4.27
C TYR A 1049 -33.75 -8.16 -5.62
N VAL A 1050 -34.38 -9.31 -5.87
CA VAL A 1050 -34.17 -10.08 -7.12
C VAL A 1050 -34.55 -9.27 -8.38
N PRO A 1051 -35.70 -8.56 -8.43
CA PRO A 1051 -36.04 -7.72 -9.56
C PRO A 1051 -35.09 -6.53 -9.73
N MET A 1052 -34.69 -5.88 -8.64
CA MET A 1052 -33.74 -4.77 -8.67
C MET A 1052 -32.38 -5.23 -9.22
N TYR A 1053 -31.84 -6.35 -8.73
CA TYR A 1053 -30.60 -6.95 -9.21
C TYR A 1053 -30.65 -7.28 -10.71
N THR A 1054 -31.76 -7.84 -11.17
CA THR A 1054 -31.95 -8.23 -12.57
C THR A 1054 -31.96 -7.00 -13.51
N ARG A 1055 -32.53 -5.87 -13.07
CA ARG A 1055 -32.50 -4.60 -13.82
C ARG A 1055 -31.09 -4.06 -13.97
N VAL A 1056 -30.32 -4.03 -12.87
CA VAL A 1056 -28.94 -3.54 -12.88
C VAL A 1056 -28.03 -4.41 -13.76
N LEU A 1057 -28.18 -5.74 -13.68
CA LEU A 1057 -27.45 -6.67 -14.55
C LEU A 1057 -27.76 -6.42 -16.04
N ALA A 1058 -29.03 -6.14 -16.37
CA ALA A 1058 -29.43 -5.84 -17.74
C ALA A 1058 -28.87 -4.50 -18.24
N GLU A 1059 -28.84 -3.47 -17.40
CA GLU A 1059 -28.24 -2.17 -17.73
C GLU A 1059 -26.73 -2.27 -17.95
N LYS A 1060 -26.00 -2.96 -17.07
CA LYS A 1060 -24.55 -3.17 -17.23
C LYS A 1060 -24.23 -3.96 -18.51
N SER A 1061 -25.01 -5.01 -18.82
CA SER A 1061 -24.82 -5.75 -20.07
C SER A 1061 -25.01 -4.88 -21.33
N LYS A 1062 -25.92 -3.90 -21.29
CA LYS A 1062 -26.11 -2.93 -22.38
C LYS A 1062 -24.93 -1.97 -22.50
N LEU A 1063 -24.38 -1.50 -21.38
CA LEU A 1063 -23.21 -0.62 -21.35
C LEU A 1063 -21.95 -1.35 -21.85
N ASP A 1064 -21.72 -2.59 -21.41
CA ASP A 1064 -20.60 -3.41 -21.85
C ASP A 1064 -20.68 -3.68 -23.37
N GLU A 1065 -21.89 -3.89 -23.90
CA GLU A 1065 -22.11 -4.08 -25.34
C GLU A 1065 -21.88 -2.78 -26.12
N GLN A 1066 -22.30 -1.63 -25.59
CA GLN A 1066 -21.99 -0.30 -26.16
C GLN A 1066 -20.48 -0.01 -26.15
N GLU A 1067 -19.78 -0.33 -25.07
CA GLU A 1067 -18.34 -0.11 -24.93
C GLU A 1067 -17.55 -1.06 -25.85
N LYS A 1068 -18.00 -2.32 -25.98
CA LYS A 1068 -17.43 -3.27 -26.94
C LYS A 1068 -17.64 -2.80 -28.38
N GLN A 1069 -18.81 -2.23 -28.70
CA GLN A 1069 -19.08 -1.65 -30.00
C GLN A 1069 -18.18 -0.43 -30.28
N ARG A 1070 -17.95 0.41 -29.27
CA ARG A 1070 -17.03 1.57 -29.35
C ARG A 1070 -15.58 1.13 -29.58
N LYS A 1071 -15.09 0.15 -28.82
CA LYS A 1071 -13.75 -0.45 -29.01
C LYS A 1071 -13.61 -1.10 -30.38
N LEU A 1072 -14.65 -1.77 -30.89
CA LEU A 1072 -14.65 -2.33 -32.25
C LEU A 1072 -14.55 -1.23 -33.32
N ASN A 1073 -15.27 -0.11 -33.14
CA ASN A 1073 -15.23 1.02 -34.08
C ASN A 1073 -13.87 1.74 -34.05
N GLU A 1074 -13.23 1.85 -32.88
CA GLU A 1074 -11.87 2.41 -32.75
C GLU A 1074 -10.80 1.51 -33.39
N VAL A 1075 -10.95 0.18 -33.29
CA VAL A 1075 -10.07 -0.78 -33.96
C VAL A 1075 -10.30 -0.77 -35.48
N ALA A 1076 -11.55 -0.64 -35.93
CA ALA A 1076 -11.89 -0.50 -37.35
C ALA A 1076 -11.29 0.78 -37.97
N GLY A 1077 -11.23 1.88 -37.23
CA GLY A 1077 -10.56 3.11 -37.65
C GLY A 1077 -9.03 3.01 -37.74
N LYS A 1078 -8.42 2.04 -37.05
CA LYS A 1078 -6.97 1.77 -37.09
C LYS A 1078 -6.58 0.67 -38.09
N MET A 1079 -7.55 -0.07 -38.64
CA MET A 1079 -7.32 -1.21 -39.55
C MET A 1079 -7.16 -0.84 -41.04
N GLU A 1080 -7.04 0.45 -41.39
CA GLU A 1080 -6.61 0.87 -42.73
C GLU A 1080 -5.08 0.80 -42.94
N VAL A 1081 -4.29 0.46 -41.91
CA VAL A 1081 -2.84 0.24 -42.06
C VAL A 1081 -2.41 -1.02 -41.29
N LEU A 1082 -1.91 -2.00 -42.05
CA LEU A 1082 -1.21 -3.23 -41.67
C LEU A 1082 -2.05 -4.42 -41.17
N SER A 1083 -1.96 -5.50 -41.94
CA SER A 1083 -2.51 -6.83 -41.70
C SER A 1083 -1.58 -7.69 -40.83
N VAL A 1084 -1.98 -8.00 -39.59
CA VAL A 1084 -1.52 -9.20 -38.86
C VAL A 1084 -2.66 -9.67 -37.94
N HIS A 1085 -2.98 -10.97 -37.98
CA HIS A 1085 -3.98 -11.62 -37.12
C HIS A 1085 -3.54 -11.68 -35.64
N PRO A 1086 -4.35 -11.24 -34.67
CA PRO A 1086 -4.17 -11.57 -33.27
C PRO A 1086 -5.06 -12.76 -32.86
N THR A 1087 -4.47 -13.71 -32.14
CA THR A 1087 -5.18 -14.74 -31.38
C THR A 1087 -5.79 -14.10 -30.12
N LEU A 1088 -7.12 -14.12 -30.02
CA LEU A 1088 -7.87 -13.63 -28.86
C LEU A 1088 -7.86 -14.68 -27.73
N ASP A 1089 -7.31 -14.32 -26.58
CA ASP A 1089 -7.56 -15.02 -25.32
C ASP A 1089 -9.03 -14.80 -24.86
N PRO A 1090 -9.64 -15.78 -24.16
CA PRO A 1090 -11.01 -15.66 -23.70
C PRO A 1090 -11.13 -14.57 -22.60
N PRO A 1091 -12.26 -13.84 -22.55
CA PRO A 1091 -12.44 -12.73 -21.62
C PRO A 1091 -12.50 -13.22 -20.16
N VAL A 1092 -11.73 -12.58 -19.29
CA VAL A 1092 -11.91 -12.65 -17.84
C VAL A 1092 -13.25 -11.98 -17.52
N ARG A 1093 -14.19 -12.74 -16.97
CA ARG A 1093 -15.53 -12.24 -16.60
C ARG A 1093 -15.44 -11.52 -15.26
N GLU A 1094 -15.48 -10.19 -15.28
CA GLU A 1094 -15.62 -9.38 -14.06
C GLU A 1094 -17.03 -9.55 -13.47
N ARG A 1095 -17.10 -9.67 -12.14
CA ARG A 1095 -18.35 -9.80 -11.39
C ARG A 1095 -18.81 -8.43 -10.93
N ILE A 1096 -20.10 -8.17 -11.06
CA ILE A 1096 -20.70 -6.85 -10.82
C ILE A 1096 -20.77 -6.57 -9.31
N HIS A 1097 -20.10 -5.52 -8.86
CA HIS A 1097 -20.25 -4.96 -7.52
C HIS A 1097 -21.37 -3.89 -7.52
N LEU A 1098 -22.37 -4.01 -6.64
CA LEU A 1098 -23.53 -3.10 -6.60
C LEU A 1098 -23.36 -1.91 -5.64
N GLY A 1099 -22.22 -1.85 -4.95
CA GLY A 1099 -21.91 -0.82 -3.97
C GLY A 1099 -20.64 -0.08 -4.34
N GLY A 1100 -20.76 1.02 -5.10
CA GLY A 1100 -19.93 2.24 -5.13
C GLY A 1100 -18.38 2.22 -5.14
N VAL A 1101 -17.70 1.13 -4.82
CA VAL A 1101 -16.25 1.11 -4.57
C VAL A 1101 -15.44 1.22 -5.87
N GLU A 1102 -16.02 0.85 -7.01
CA GLU A 1102 -15.35 0.99 -8.31
C GLU A 1102 -15.34 2.44 -8.81
N GLU A 1103 -16.33 3.26 -8.44
CA GLU A 1103 -16.35 4.70 -8.78
C GLU A 1103 -15.38 5.49 -7.91
N GLU A 1104 -15.30 5.23 -6.59
CA GLU A 1104 -14.30 5.87 -5.69
C GLU A 1104 -12.85 5.55 -6.12
N ASN A 1105 -12.54 4.29 -6.44
CA ASN A 1105 -11.18 3.92 -6.88
C ASN A 1105 -10.84 4.45 -8.29
N ALA A 1106 -11.84 4.67 -9.15
CA ALA A 1106 -11.63 5.26 -10.48
C ALA A 1106 -11.43 6.78 -10.39
N GLU A 1107 -12.10 7.45 -9.45
CA GLU A 1107 -11.85 8.85 -9.12
C GLU A 1107 -10.47 9.03 -8.49
N ASP A 1108 -10.07 8.18 -7.53
CA ASP A 1108 -8.73 8.20 -6.93
C ASP A 1108 -7.60 7.88 -7.94
N ALA A 1109 -7.84 6.97 -8.88
CA ALA A 1109 -6.88 6.65 -9.95
C ALA A 1109 -6.76 7.77 -11.00
N ASN A 1110 -7.81 8.55 -11.22
CA ASN A 1110 -7.78 9.71 -12.10
C ASN A 1110 -7.15 10.93 -11.43
N VAL A 1111 -7.22 11.05 -10.10
CA VAL A 1111 -6.49 12.07 -9.33
C VAL A 1111 -4.97 11.85 -9.39
N LEU A 1112 -4.52 10.60 -9.53
CA LEU A 1112 -3.08 10.26 -9.73
C LEU A 1112 -2.58 10.44 -11.18
N ARG A 1113 -3.44 10.83 -12.12
CA ARG A 1113 -3.08 11.14 -13.52
C ARG A 1113 -3.40 12.58 -13.93
N GLY A 1114 -3.75 13.44 -12.98
CA GLY A 1114 -3.92 14.89 -13.18
C GLY A 1114 -2.60 15.63 -13.04
#